data_AF-A0A2N1JHA6-F1
#
_entry.id   AF-A0A2N1JHA6-F1
#
_cell.length_a   1.000
_cell.length_b   1.000
_cell.length_c   1.000
_cell.angle_alpha   90.00
_cell.angle_beta   90.00
_cell.angle_gamma   90.00
#
_symmetry.space_group_name_H-M   'P 1'
#
loop_
_entity.id
_entity.type
_entity.pdbx_description
1 polymer ?
#
loop_
_entity_poly.entity_id
_entity_poly.type
_entity_poly.pdbx_seq_one_letter_code
_entity_poly.pdbx_strand_id
1 'polypeptide(L)'
;MAQVYGSRKAVNDVGAPKKVLPEGRSHRVRSSADAAKVQRDYDAIRAGARPLPAKEEPVLEPRKPRRSLREPTVMEEDEEEVERLRRRRQRREERRELEQQMVYKDAERSHSADARRSRPSSRNSSLDVFHEATEQHPRARQSRAPRRSAMPVSTPGAAGLMENASVCDRESTIADDVTLAAQDPPQSNRHRKLASVPQGQVNLMKEGRLFSMNGIDNLTLLMEDDAYQPVCYSIYMFKTELDYLTVRDFFEVLAQLYPKYRYVVDFNPYAATGRDRKKRKEHARLFGATEEEKQAHREEHSEAARSGRIPFNSGPRNWYSKSLKAGSWFRPAQWRIDDDFHVSENINVLNCGGDSSDDVLFDIAGRFLSRHFNFNKPIWEALLVRGLNTVEGAKSALMIKIHHCFSDGQGMIQSYHAALTAMSKNVGIKEVQQWVDVAMRKKEAGQNRIKPTMGGTLSHICYVTRELYFRRRKTFLYRDPKQRRVTGRLYYHSDGIPMKDIALIRDAFPLANMHLTVNDVAVALLARAMQVTAIKMGSQSKADSRAALFVPVSRRPIGDWELFNYTTGAMAWVPYPDLDKTSIEEQLLHVNKEMKRMKRSYLPSIWYNLFYTYCKARVLFLPNYPGWRQLFFRAFSEYHVATNVPGPTEPVSFGKHEAYSYHVLPPSSPGKATMAIGMISYASLFSLAVSCDNVPEFKQLPLLLCESFQESAAAMIQAAKEKLGRV
;
A
#
# COMPACT_ATOMS: atom_id res chain seq x y z
N MET A 1 18.85 0.85 72.42
CA MET A 1 18.07 0.31 73.58
C MET A 1 17.74 -1.16 73.30
N ALA A 2 17.20 -1.90 74.28
CA ALA A 2 17.08 -3.38 74.30
C ALA A 2 16.42 -4.00 73.04
N GLN A 3 16.75 -5.20 72.54
CA GLN A 3 17.16 -6.53 73.07
C GLN A 3 16.02 -7.49 73.55
N VAL A 4 16.07 -8.74 73.04
CA VAL A 4 15.59 -10.03 73.64
C VAL A 4 14.06 -10.21 73.77
N TYR A 5 13.42 -11.39 73.61
CA TYR A 5 13.82 -12.79 73.29
C TYR A 5 13.13 -13.26 71.96
N GLY A 6 12.90 -14.52 71.55
CA GLY A 6 13.10 -15.89 72.09
C GLY A 6 11.80 -16.59 72.58
N SER A 7 11.63 -17.93 72.53
CA SER A 7 12.36 -18.99 71.82
C SER A 7 11.63 -20.36 71.92
N ARG A 8 11.78 -21.25 70.91
CA ARG A 8 11.76 -22.76 70.98
C ARG A 8 10.49 -23.60 71.31
N LYS A 9 10.34 -24.67 70.49
CA LYS A 9 9.83 -26.05 70.77
C LYS A 9 8.31 -26.28 71.03
N ALA A 10 7.73 -27.48 70.84
CA ALA A 10 7.98 -28.64 69.93
C ALA A 10 6.89 -29.75 70.10
N VAL A 11 6.94 -30.81 69.26
CA VAL A 11 6.40 -32.19 69.44
C VAL A 11 4.88 -32.47 69.19
N ASN A 12 4.65 -33.20 68.10
CA ASN A 12 3.79 -34.38 67.83
C ASN A 12 2.26 -34.52 68.14
N ASP A 13 1.69 -35.36 67.25
CA ASP A 13 0.67 -36.42 67.43
C ASP A 13 -0.84 -36.20 67.15
N VAL A 14 -1.26 -36.81 66.02
CA VAL A 14 -2.36 -37.77 65.83
C VAL A 14 -3.71 -37.50 66.52
N GLY A 15 -4.74 -37.21 65.71
CA GLY A 15 -6.14 -37.22 66.19
C GLY A 15 -7.21 -36.87 65.16
N ALA A 16 -7.68 -37.85 64.39
CA ALA A 16 -9.03 -37.85 63.80
C ALA A 16 -9.97 -38.66 64.73
N PRO A 17 -11.33 -38.63 64.63
CA PRO A 17 -12.14 -38.23 63.48
C PRO A 17 -13.52 -37.57 63.81
N LYS A 18 -14.43 -37.61 62.81
CA LYS A 18 -15.92 -37.49 62.84
C LYS A 18 -16.58 -36.13 62.59
N LYS A 19 -17.71 -36.21 61.88
CA LYS A 19 -18.63 -35.14 61.45
C LYS A 19 -19.89 -35.15 62.33
N VAL A 20 -20.58 -34.02 62.42
CA VAL A 20 -22.06 -33.96 62.53
C VAL A 20 -22.57 -32.87 61.56
N LEU A 21 -23.76 -33.07 60.98
CA LEU A 21 -24.46 -32.18 60.04
C LEU A 21 -25.92 -31.98 60.49
N PRO A 22 -26.62 -30.99 59.92
CA PRO A 22 -27.97 -31.19 59.37
C PRO A 22 -28.08 -30.65 57.91
N GLU A 23 -29.29 -30.28 57.44
CA GLU A 23 -29.57 -29.71 56.11
C GLU A 23 -30.24 -28.31 56.20
N GLY A 24 -30.27 -27.49 55.14
CA GLY A 24 -29.75 -27.72 53.78
C GLY A 24 -30.65 -27.21 52.64
N ARG A 25 -30.40 -27.75 51.43
CA ARG A 25 -31.13 -27.58 50.14
C ARG A 25 -31.18 -26.14 49.58
N SER A 26 -30.97 -25.90 48.29
CA SER A 26 -30.97 -26.78 47.10
C SER A 26 -30.04 -26.21 45.98
N HIS A 27 -29.87 -26.75 44.76
CA HIS A 27 -30.65 -27.77 44.02
C HIS A 27 -29.75 -28.70 43.14
N ARG A 28 -30.35 -29.32 42.11
CA ARG A 28 -29.83 -30.41 41.27
C ARG A 28 -28.74 -30.06 40.25
N VAL A 29 -27.90 -31.07 39.99
CA VAL A 29 -26.95 -31.21 38.86
C VAL A 29 -27.15 -32.61 38.22
N ARG A 30 -26.75 -32.78 36.94
CA ARG A 30 -26.59 -34.08 36.23
C ARG A 30 -25.10 -34.23 35.84
N SER A 31 -24.47 -35.40 35.75
CA SER A 31 -24.82 -36.78 36.17
C SER A 31 -23.52 -37.63 36.14
N SER A 32 -23.36 -38.62 37.03
CA SER A 32 -22.06 -39.24 37.35
C SER A 32 -21.64 -40.44 36.47
N ALA A 33 -21.82 -40.37 35.15
CA ALA A 33 -21.50 -41.50 34.25
C ALA A 33 -20.03 -41.52 33.77
N ASP A 34 -19.53 -40.40 33.25
CA ASP A 34 -18.28 -40.38 32.46
C ASP A 34 -17.01 -40.61 33.30
N ALA A 35 -17.01 -40.14 34.55
CA ALA A 35 -15.89 -40.31 35.49
C ALA A 35 -15.59 -41.80 35.80
N ALA A 36 -16.59 -42.67 35.73
CA ALA A 36 -16.45 -44.10 36.05
C ALA A 36 -15.86 -44.93 34.89
N LYS A 37 -15.72 -44.36 33.69
CA LYS A 37 -15.10 -45.00 32.52
C LYS A 37 -13.59 -44.74 32.47
N VAL A 38 -13.20 -43.46 32.56
CA VAL A 38 -11.79 -43.01 32.44
C VAL A 38 -10.86 -43.72 33.41
N GLN A 39 -11.32 -44.05 34.62
CA GLN A 39 -10.51 -44.76 35.62
C GLN A 39 -10.18 -46.20 35.20
N ARG A 40 -11.13 -46.94 34.61
CA ARG A 40 -10.94 -48.36 34.25
C ARG A 40 -9.90 -48.53 33.14
N ASP A 41 -9.97 -47.65 32.13
CA ASP A 41 -9.06 -47.67 30.99
C ASP A 41 -7.62 -47.31 31.42
N TYR A 42 -7.45 -46.60 32.55
CA TYR A 42 -6.14 -46.27 33.12
C TYR A 42 -5.51 -47.43 33.91
N ASP A 43 -6.31 -48.15 34.70
CA ASP A 43 -5.83 -49.25 35.53
C ASP A 43 -5.50 -50.51 34.70
N ALA A 44 -6.20 -50.74 33.58
CA ALA A 44 -5.94 -51.85 32.65
C ALA A 44 -4.56 -51.78 31.95
N ILE A 45 -3.95 -50.60 31.85
CA ILE A 45 -2.64 -50.40 31.19
C ILE A 45 -1.47 -50.65 32.16
N ARG A 46 -1.74 -50.78 33.47
CA ARG A 46 -0.71 -50.74 34.52
C ARG A 46 -0.13 -52.10 34.94
N ALA A 47 -0.60 -53.21 34.35
CA ALA A 47 -0.17 -54.57 34.67
C ALA A 47 0.49 -55.28 33.47
N GLY A 48 1.78 -55.63 33.59
CA GLY A 48 2.51 -56.47 32.62
C GLY A 48 2.26 -57.98 32.82
N ALA A 49 2.87 -58.90 32.06
CA ALA A 49 3.99 -58.74 31.11
C ALA A 49 4.00 -59.83 29.99
N ARG A 50 5.15 -60.01 29.30
CA ARG A 50 5.46 -60.98 28.21
C ARG A 50 5.80 -62.41 28.77
N PRO A 51 6.36 -63.42 28.03
CA PRO A 51 6.73 -63.57 26.60
C PRO A 51 6.48 -64.98 25.95
N LEU A 52 7.19 -65.30 24.84
CA LEU A 52 7.51 -66.63 24.22
C LEU A 52 6.61 -67.08 23.00
N PRO A 53 6.99 -68.10 22.17
CA PRO A 53 7.58 -67.83 20.85
C PRO A 53 7.05 -68.70 19.66
N ALA A 54 7.81 -68.80 18.56
CA ALA A 54 7.40 -69.23 17.22
C ALA A 54 7.32 -70.75 16.91
N LYS A 55 6.71 -71.09 15.75
CA LYS A 55 6.95 -72.28 14.90
C LYS A 55 6.50 -72.03 13.43
N GLU A 56 6.94 -72.88 12.50
CA GLU A 56 6.96 -72.64 11.04
C GLU A 56 6.01 -73.54 10.19
N GLU A 57 6.06 -73.41 8.86
CA GLU A 57 5.12 -73.91 7.81
C GLU A 57 5.23 -75.42 7.45
N PRO A 58 4.32 -75.97 6.60
CA PRO A 58 4.42 -75.96 5.11
C PRO A 58 3.11 -75.49 4.38
N VAL A 59 3.05 -74.92 3.15
CA VAL A 59 3.56 -75.28 1.78
C VAL A 59 2.72 -76.43 1.13
N LEU A 60 2.18 -76.38 -0.11
CA LEU A 60 2.01 -75.36 -1.19
C LEU A 60 0.89 -75.79 -2.21
N GLU A 61 0.85 -75.17 -3.41
CA GLU A 61 0.17 -75.52 -4.71
C GLU A 61 -0.99 -74.57 -5.19
N PRO A 62 -1.11 -74.24 -6.50
CA PRO A 62 -0.68 -72.90 -6.93
C PRO A 62 -1.58 -72.15 -7.95
N ARG A 63 -1.49 -70.80 -7.98
CA ARG A 63 -1.89 -69.99 -9.16
C ARG A 63 -0.91 -68.84 -9.48
N LYS A 64 -0.92 -68.48 -10.77
CA LYS A 64 0.10 -67.70 -11.51
C LYS A 64 0.22 -66.21 -11.08
N PRO A 65 1.36 -65.54 -11.36
CA PRO A 65 1.79 -64.34 -10.63
C PRO A 65 1.08 -63.04 -11.04
N ARG A 66 0.94 -62.13 -10.08
CA ARG A 66 0.77 -60.68 -10.32
C ARG A 66 2.06 -59.94 -9.95
N ARG A 67 2.34 -58.87 -10.69
CA ARG A 67 3.64 -58.17 -10.73
C ARG A 67 3.40 -56.67 -10.51
N SER A 68 4.27 -56.02 -9.72
CA SER A 68 4.48 -54.57 -9.58
C SER A 68 3.25 -53.67 -9.34
N LEU A 69 3.26 -52.96 -8.21
CA LEU A 69 2.34 -51.85 -7.92
C LEU A 69 2.42 -50.74 -8.99
N ARG A 70 1.26 -50.15 -9.31
CA ARG A 70 1.13 -48.83 -9.95
C ARG A 70 0.03 -48.00 -9.27
N GLU A 71 0.25 -46.70 -9.32
CA GLU A 71 -0.66 -45.53 -9.25
C GLU A 71 -2.11 -45.73 -8.74
N PRO A 72 -2.58 -44.93 -7.75
CA PRO A 72 -3.99 -44.85 -7.39
C PRO A 72 -4.80 -44.09 -8.46
N THR A 73 -6.02 -44.54 -8.71
CA THR A 73 -6.91 -44.05 -9.77
C THR A 73 -7.54 -42.69 -9.49
N VAL A 74 -8.03 -42.05 -10.57
CA VAL A 74 -8.79 -40.80 -10.55
C VAL A 74 -10.18 -41.01 -9.93
N MET A 75 -10.69 -40.01 -9.21
CA MET A 75 -12.06 -39.97 -8.69
C MET A 75 -13.07 -39.78 -9.83
N GLU A 76 -14.21 -40.47 -9.76
CA GLU A 76 -15.34 -40.22 -10.67
C GLU A 76 -15.91 -38.81 -10.41
N GLU A 77 -15.96 -37.97 -11.45
CA GLU A 77 -16.69 -36.70 -11.45
C GLU A 77 -18.13 -36.95 -11.93
N ASP A 78 -19.12 -36.28 -11.33
CA ASP A 78 -20.53 -36.39 -11.76
C ASP A 78 -20.70 -35.98 -13.24
N GLU A 79 -20.82 -36.96 -14.14
CA GLU A 79 -20.97 -36.72 -15.58
C GLU A 79 -22.14 -35.79 -15.90
N GLU A 80 -23.21 -35.84 -15.09
CA GLU A 80 -24.33 -34.91 -15.17
C GLU A 80 -23.94 -33.44 -14.95
N GLU A 81 -23.05 -33.11 -14.02
CA GLU A 81 -22.62 -31.72 -13.82
C GLU A 81 -21.65 -31.28 -14.94
N VAL A 82 -20.75 -32.15 -15.38
CA VAL A 82 -19.87 -31.90 -16.54
C VAL A 82 -20.69 -31.63 -17.80
N GLU A 83 -21.73 -32.43 -18.07
CA GLU A 83 -22.60 -32.27 -19.23
C GLU A 83 -23.53 -31.04 -19.11
N ARG A 84 -24.05 -30.76 -17.91
CA ARG A 84 -24.76 -29.49 -17.63
C ARG A 84 -23.85 -28.28 -17.92
N LEU A 85 -22.57 -28.34 -17.53
CA LEU A 85 -21.60 -27.28 -17.80
C LEU A 85 -21.26 -27.14 -19.29
N ARG A 86 -21.08 -28.26 -20.03
CA ARG A 86 -20.94 -28.25 -21.50
C ARG A 86 -22.13 -27.59 -22.19
N ARG A 87 -23.36 -28.01 -21.87
CA ARG A 87 -24.61 -27.43 -22.40
C ARG A 87 -24.85 -25.97 -21.97
N ARG A 88 -24.16 -25.48 -20.94
CA ARG A 88 -24.18 -24.08 -20.48
C ARG A 88 -23.07 -23.24 -21.12
N ARG A 89 -22.05 -23.89 -21.68
CA ARG A 89 -20.98 -23.28 -22.47
C ARG A 89 -21.39 -23.11 -23.94
N GLN A 90 -21.91 -24.15 -24.60
CA GLN A 90 -22.45 -24.04 -25.97
C GLN A 90 -23.48 -22.91 -26.09
N ARG A 91 -24.49 -22.88 -25.21
CA ARG A 91 -25.50 -21.79 -25.16
C ARG A 91 -24.99 -20.39 -24.80
N ARG A 92 -23.70 -20.25 -24.48
CA ARG A 92 -22.99 -18.95 -24.37
C ARG A 92 -22.16 -18.64 -25.62
N GLU A 93 -21.66 -19.65 -26.31
CA GLU A 93 -20.93 -19.52 -27.57
C GLU A 93 -21.92 -19.24 -28.72
N GLU A 94 -23.01 -20.01 -28.86
CA GLU A 94 -24.15 -19.74 -29.76
C GLU A 94 -24.72 -18.31 -29.59
N ARG A 95 -24.90 -17.87 -28.33
CA ARG A 95 -25.40 -16.51 -28.04
C ARG A 95 -24.42 -15.43 -28.49
N ARG A 96 -23.10 -15.67 -28.37
CA ARG A 96 -22.07 -14.75 -28.84
C ARG A 96 -22.02 -14.69 -30.37
N GLU A 97 -22.21 -15.81 -31.05
CA GLU A 97 -22.30 -15.85 -32.52
C GLU A 97 -23.54 -15.11 -33.02
N LEU A 98 -24.69 -15.28 -32.36
CA LEU A 98 -25.90 -14.48 -32.64
C LEU A 98 -25.70 -12.98 -32.37
N GLU A 99 -25.06 -12.61 -31.26
CA GLU A 99 -24.70 -11.21 -30.95
C GLU A 99 -23.73 -10.63 -32.01
N GLN A 100 -22.75 -11.40 -32.48
CA GLN A 100 -21.85 -10.99 -33.57
C GLN A 100 -22.57 -10.85 -34.93
N GLN A 101 -23.46 -11.78 -35.28
CA GLN A 101 -24.25 -11.71 -36.51
C GLN A 101 -25.23 -10.51 -36.51
N MET A 102 -25.79 -10.13 -35.36
CA MET A 102 -26.59 -8.90 -35.25
C MET A 102 -25.72 -7.65 -35.46
N VAL A 103 -24.55 -7.57 -34.81
CA VAL A 103 -23.60 -6.45 -35.01
C VAL A 103 -23.16 -6.33 -36.47
N TYR A 104 -22.97 -7.45 -37.18
CA TYR A 104 -22.62 -7.45 -38.60
C TYR A 104 -23.76 -6.91 -39.48
N LYS A 105 -25.01 -7.33 -39.23
CA LYS A 105 -26.20 -6.85 -39.96
C LYS A 105 -26.51 -5.37 -39.71
N ASP A 106 -26.25 -4.86 -38.51
CA ASP A 106 -26.38 -3.42 -38.22
C ASP A 106 -25.27 -2.58 -38.90
N ALA A 107 -24.07 -3.15 -39.10
CA ALA A 107 -23.02 -2.50 -39.88
C ALA A 107 -23.38 -2.39 -41.38
N GLU A 108 -23.94 -3.44 -41.97
CA GLU A 108 -24.44 -3.41 -43.36
C GLU A 108 -25.59 -2.41 -43.54
N ARG A 109 -26.53 -2.37 -42.58
CA ARG A 109 -27.61 -1.35 -42.56
C ARG A 109 -27.05 0.07 -42.45
N SER A 110 -25.99 0.28 -41.68
CA SER A 110 -25.32 1.58 -41.57
C SER A 110 -24.69 2.00 -42.90
N HIS A 111 -23.93 1.12 -43.56
CA HIS A 111 -23.29 1.43 -44.85
C HIS A 111 -24.28 1.68 -46.00
N SER A 112 -25.46 1.05 -45.97
CA SER A 112 -26.52 1.30 -46.97
C SER A 112 -27.26 2.65 -46.81
N ALA A 113 -27.10 3.33 -45.66
CA ALA A 113 -27.75 4.62 -45.39
C ALA A 113 -26.92 5.83 -45.88
N ASP A 114 -25.61 5.83 -45.67
CA ASP A 114 -24.72 6.96 -46.05
C ASP A 114 -24.64 7.19 -47.57
N ALA A 115 -24.90 6.16 -48.38
CA ALA A 115 -24.86 6.22 -49.84
C ALA A 115 -25.93 7.11 -50.51
N ARG A 116 -26.81 7.79 -49.74
CA ARG A 116 -27.96 8.55 -50.28
C ARG A 116 -28.00 10.06 -49.94
N ARG A 117 -26.95 10.66 -49.38
CA ARG A 117 -26.95 12.10 -49.03
C ARG A 117 -25.72 12.89 -49.51
N SER A 118 -25.73 13.27 -50.79
CA SER A 118 -24.69 14.13 -51.39
C SER A 118 -25.23 15.05 -52.51
N ARG A 119 -25.84 16.19 -52.14
CA ARG A 119 -25.96 17.38 -53.00
C ARG A 119 -25.84 18.68 -52.18
N PRO A 120 -25.20 19.74 -52.71
CA PRO A 120 -25.01 21.01 -52.00
C PRO A 120 -26.18 21.99 -52.20
N SER A 121 -26.26 23.00 -51.33
CA SER A 121 -27.09 24.21 -51.48
C SER A 121 -26.32 25.42 -50.93
N SER A 122 -26.72 26.65 -51.29
CA SER A 122 -25.92 27.87 -51.08
C SER A 122 -26.76 29.13 -50.82
N ARG A 123 -26.08 30.21 -50.38
CA ARG A 123 -26.52 31.61 -50.20
C ARG A 123 -27.31 31.99 -48.93
N ASN A 124 -26.83 33.07 -48.30
CA ASN A 124 -27.49 34.34 -47.90
C ASN A 124 -28.79 34.31 -47.04
N SER A 125 -29.05 35.26 -46.12
CA SER A 125 -28.25 36.41 -45.61
C SER A 125 -28.87 37.04 -44.35
N SER A 126 -28.16 38.04 -43.78
CA SER A 126 -28.66 39.32 -43.21
C SER A 126 -29.49 39.37 -41.89
N LEU A 127 -28.91 40.13 -40.93
CA LEU A 127 -29.56 41.01 -39.91
C LEU A 127 -30.33 40.29 -38.77
N ASP A 128 -30.50 40.85 -37.56
CA ASP A 128 -30.59 42.27 -37.13
C ASP A 128 -29.67 42.70 -35.93
N VAL A 129 -29.90 43.92 -35.40
CA VAL A 129 -28.98 44.74 -34.58
C VAL A 129 -29.59 45.12 -33.18
N PHE A 130 -28.76 45.77 -32.33
CA PHE A 130 -29.04 46.43 -31.03
C PHE A 130 -28.93 45.55 -29.76
N HIS A 131 -28.48 46.05 -28.59
CA HIS A 131 -27.98 47.41 -28.26
C HIS A 131 -26.75 47.37 -27.33
N GLU A 132 -26.40 48.52 -26.74
CA GLU A 132 -25.07 48.90 -26.27
C GLU A 132 -25.08 49.27 -24.77
N ALA A 133 -23.98 49.01 -24.07
CA ALA A 133 -23.65 49.64 -22.79
C ALA A 133 -22.12 49.63 -22.60
N THR A 134 -21.52 50.80 -22.35
CA THR A 134 -20.08 50.97 -22.10
C THR A 134 -19.82 51.42 -20.67
N GLU A 135 -18.67 51.02 -20.10
CA GLU A 135 -18.05 51.76 -18.99
C GLU A 135 -16.52 51.59 -19.04
N GLN A 136 -15.78 52.48 -18.36
CA GLN A 136 -14.45 52.92 -18.83
C GLN A 136 -13.24 52.49 -17.98
N HIS A 137 -12.05 52.67 -18.57
CA HIS A 137 -10.72 52.43 -18.02
C HIS A 137 -10.39 53.32 -16.78
N PRO A 138 -9.39 52.91 -15.97
CA PRO A 138 -8.07 53.56 -16.14
C PRO A 138 -6.86 52.60 -16.16
N ARG A 139 -5.77 53.04 -16.79
CA ARG A 139 -4.43 52.39 -16.78
C ARG A 139 -3.43 53.20 -15.95
N ALA A 140 -2.73 52.55 -15.03
CA ALA A 140 -1.46 53.00 -14.42
C ALA A 140 -0.84 51.81 -13.65
N ARG A 141 0.48 51.66 -13.45
CA ARG A 141 1.66 52.43 -13.88
C ARG A 141 2.83 51.42 -13.94
N GLN A 142 3.68 51.44 -14.97
CA GLN A 142 4.96 50.70 -14.94
C GLN A 142 6.07 51.61 -14.41
N SER A 143 6.93 51.09 -13.53
CA SER A 143 8.17 51.73 -13.09
C SER A 143 9.39 50.94 -13.57
N ARG A 144 10.36 51.64 -14.17
CA ARG A 144 11.68 51.14 -14.59
C ARG A 144 12.76 51.86 -13.77
N ALA A 145 13.69 51.13 -13.17
CA ALA A 145 15.10 51.51 -12.94
C ALA A 145 15.79 50.47 -12.01
N PRO A 146 17.13 50.35 -12.02
CA PRO A 146 17.97 50.27 -13.20
C PRO A 146 18.96 49.08 -13.13
N ARG A 147 19.53 48.66 -14.26
CA ARG A 147 20.76 47.84 -14.25
C ARG A 147 21.94 48.69 -13.75
N ARG A 148 22.82 48.13 -12.93
CA ARG A 148 24.18 48.65 -12.70
C ARG A 148 25.20 47.71 -13.32
N SER A 149 26.14 48.28 -14.08
CA SER A 149 27.39 47.66 -14.48
C SER A 149 28.49 48.03 -13.48
N ALA A 150 29.51 47.17 -13.36
CA ALA A 150 30.78 47.46 -12.71
C ALA A 150 31.89 46.74 -13.48
N MET A 151 33.09 47.34 -13.54
CA MET A 151 34.25 46.85 -14.28
C MET A 151 35.14 45.94 -13.41
N PRO A 152 36.03 45.12 -14.01
CA PRO A 152 36.93 44.22 -13.26
C PRO A 152 38.04 44.99 -12.52
N VAL A 153 38.59 44.35 -11.49
CA VAL A 153 39.80 44.76 -10.74
C VAL A 153 40.78 43.58 -10.74
N SER A 154 42.08 43.86 -10.76
CA SER A 154 43.12 42.89 -11.14
C SER A 154 44.22 42.70 -10.08
N THR A 155 44.60 41.43 -9.87
CA THR A 155 45.93 40.93 -9.41
C THR A 155 46.45 41.35 -8.01
N PRO A 156 47.49 40.68 -7.47
CA PRO A 156 47.93 39.27 -7.59
C PRO A 156 48.19 38.58 -6.21
N GLY A 157 48.50 37.28 -6.16
CA GLY A 157 49.08 36.69 -4.93
C GLY A 157 49.10 35.16 -4.76
N ALA A 158 50.23 34.53 -5.12
CA ALA A 158 50.86 33.30 -4.61
C ALA A 158 50.10 32.18 -3.83
N ALA A 159 50.35 30.94 -4.29
CA ALA A 159 50.68 29.72 -3.53
C ALA A 159 49.66 29.14 -2.50
N GLY A 160 49.03 28.01 -2.88
CA GLY A 160 48.22 27.15 -2.01
C GLY A 160 47.75 25.88 -2.73
N LEU A 161 48.68 25.01 -3.13
CA LEU A 161 48.37 23.76 -3.87
C LEU A 161 48.07 22.59 -2.92
N MET A 162 47.22 21.67 -3.41
CA MET A 162 46.80 20.40 -2.79
C MET A 162 45.80 20.46 -1.62
N GLU A 163 44.50 20.60 -1.95
CA GLU A 163 43.44 19.71 -1.39
C GLU A 163 42.09 19.72 -2.16
N ASN A 164 41.79 20.76 -2.95
CA ASN A 164 40.43 21.00 -3.48
C ASN A 164 39.89 20.04 -4.58
N ALA A 165 40.65 19.06 -5.07
CA ALA A 165 40.24 18.24 -6.22
C ALA A 165 38.90 17.48 -6.00
N SER A 166 38.70 16.92 -4.79
CA SER A 166 37.52 16.09 -4.50
C SER A 166 36.21 16.87 -4.32
N VAL A 167 36.27 18.20 -4.22
CA VAL A 167 35.08 19.07 -4.12
C VAL A 167 34.58 19.41 -5.52
N CYS A 168 35.47 19.86 -6.42
CA CYS A 168 35.10 20.23 -7.78
C CYS A 168 34.55 19.04 -8.60
N ASP A 169 35.11 17.83 -8.43
CA ASP A 169 34.60 16.60 -9.08
C ASP A 169 33.24 16.13 -8.54
N ARG A 170 32.86 16.55 -7.33
CA ARG A 170 31.51 16.32 -6.79
C ARG A 170 30.54 17.39 -7.27
N GLU A 171 30.92 18.66 -7.22
CA GLU A 171 30.06 19.75 -7.71
C GLU A 171 29.74 19.59 -9.21
N SER A 172 30.71 19.17 -10.03
CA SER A 172 30.47 18.82 -11.43
C SER A 172 29.49 17.65 -11.55
N THR A 173 29.80 16.48 -11.00
CA THR A 173 28.96 15.27 -11.15
C THR A 173 27.58 15.36 -10.47
N ILE A 174 27.33 16.34 -9.60
CA ILE A 174 25.99 16.65 -9.06
C ILE A 174 25.26 17.69 -9.94
N ALA A 175 25.95 18.71 -10.46
CA ALA A 175 25.37 19.67 -11.41
C ALA A 175 25.02 18.98 -12.74
N ASP A 176 25.86 18.07 -13.19
CA ASP A 176 25.67 17.23 -14.38
C ASP A 176 24.39 16.40 -14.27
N ASP A 177 24.09 15.79 -13.13
CA ASP A 177 22.91 14.92 -12.96
C ASP A 177 21.58 15.68 -13.05
N VAL A 178 21.53 16.89 -12.46
CA VAL A 178 20.37 17.79 -12.57
C VAL A 178 20.24 18.31 -14.00
N THR A 179 21.37 18.57 -14.66
CA THR A 179 21.44 19.02 -16.05
C THR A 179 21.00 17.91 -17.02
N LEU A 180 21.48 16.68 -16.82
CA LEU A 180 21.10 15.47 -17.56
C LEU A 180 19.61 15.20 -17.41
N ALA A 181 19.06 15.25 -16.20
CA ALA A 181 17.61 15.09 -15.99
C ALA A 181 16.77 16.19 -16.66
N ALA A 182 17.31 17.41 -16.81
CA ALA A 182 16.66 18.52 -17.50
C ALA A 182 16.87 18.52 -19.04
N GLN A 183 17.87 17.77 -19.52
CA GLN A 183 18.26 17.66 -20.94
C GLN A 183 17.87 16.33 -21.60
N ASP A 184 17.63 15.24 -20.84
CA ASP A 184 17.28 13.91 -21.37
C ASP A 184 16.00 14.01 -22.22
N PRO A 185 16.11 13.98 -23.56
CA PRO A 185 15.05 14.45 -24.43
C PRO A 185 13.87 13.48 -24.41
N PRO A 186 12.61 13.97 -24.50
CA PRO A 186 11.42 13.12 -24.60
C PRO A 186 11.38 12.43 -25.97
N GLN A 187 12.18 11.37 -26.10
CA GLN A 187 12.12 10.42 -27.21
C GLN A 187 11.05 9.38 -26.90
N SER A 188 10.24 9.00 -27.90
CA SER A 188 9.39 7.82 -27.73
C SER A 188 10.26 6.59 -27.49
N ASN A 189 9.91 5.82 -26.45
CA ASN A 189 10.55 4.57 -26.03
C ASN A 189 10.70 3.51 -27.16
N ARG A 190 10.12 3.75 -28.34
CA ARG A 190 10.16 2.86 -29.51
C ARG A 190 11.42 3.01 -30.38
N HIS A 191 12.17 4.12 -30.26
CA HIS A 191 13.36 4.41 -31.07
C HIS A 191 14.66 4.58 -30.26
N ARG A 192 14.55 4.75 -28.93
CA ARG A 192 15.67 4.77 -27.98
C ARG A 192 16.22 3.35 -27.77
N LYS A 193 17.54 3.20 -27.61
CA LYS A 193 18.14 1.96 -27.08
C LYS A 193 17.86 1.90 -25.57
N LEU A 194 16.71 1.35 -25.20
CA LEU A 194 16.29 1.22 -23.81
C LEU A 194 17.26 0.39 -22.98
N ALA A 195 17.26 0.63 -21.66
CA ALA A 195 17.92 -0.22 -20.68
C ALA A 195 17.53 -1.69 -20.88
N SER A 196 18.54 -2.56 -20.98
CA SER A 196 18.37 -3.96 -21.36
C SER A 196 17.64 -4.76 -20.29
N VAL A 197 16.46 -5.29 -20.63
CA VAL A 197 15.70 -6.19 -19.75
C VAL A 197 16.51 -7.48 -19.49
N PRO A 198 16.65 -7.93 -18.23
CA PRO A 198 17.31 -9.19 -17.90
C PRO A 198 16.81 -10.37 -18.72
N GLN A 199 17.75 -11.09 -19.36
CA GLN A 199 17.48 -12.20 -20.28
C GLN A 199 16.50 -11.87 -21.44
N GLY A 200 16.27 -10.58 -21.74
CA GLY A 200 15.27 -10.13 -22.71
C GLY A 200 13.80 -10.42 -22.33
N GLN A 201 13.53 -10.90 -21.11
CA GLN A 201 12.24 -11.47 -20.75
C GLN A 201 11.28 -10.41 -20.21
N VAL A 202 10.40 -9.90 -21.06
CA VAL A 202 9.27 -9.03 -20.68
C VAL A 202 8.00 -9.83 -20.33
N ASN A 203 7.14 -9.24 -19.50
CA ASN A 203 5.78 -9.75 -19.34
C ASN A 203 4.93 -9.35 -20.57
N LEU A 204 4.01 -10.22 -20.97
CA LEU A 204 3.13 -9.95 -22.11
C LEU A 204 2.23 -8.75 -21.82
N MET A 205 2.18 -7.78 -22.74
CA MET A 205 1.13 -6.76 -22.72
C MET A 205 -0.24 -7.40 -22.92
N LYS A 206 -1.23 -6.92 -22.18
CA LYS A 206 -2.63 -7.26 -22.46
C LYS A 206 -3.04 -6.68 -23.82
N GLU A 207 -3.77 -7.47 -24.60
CA GLU A 207 -4.37 -6.99 -25.84
C GLU A 207 -5.32 -5.81 -25.59
N GLY A 208 -5.26 -4.82 -26.48
CA GLY A 208 -6.03 -3.59 -26.38
C GLY A 208 -5.20 -2.38 -25.92
N ARG A 209 -5.90 -1.25 -25.74
CA ARG A 209 -5.31 0.06 -25.41
C ARG A 209 -6.07 0.87 -24.37
N LEU A 210 -7.30 0.43 -24.08
CA LEU A 210 -8.22 1.03 -23.13
C LEU A 210 -8.71 -0.07 -22.20
N PHE A 211 -8.42 0.06 -20.91
CA PHE A 211 -8.73 -0.96 -19.92
C PHE A 211 -9.62 -0.36 -18.83
N SER A 212 -10.83 -0.90 -18.67
CA SER A 212 -11.75 -0.42 -17.64
C SER A 212 -11.18 -0.64 -16.24
N MET A 213 -11.19 0.41 -15.42
CA MET A 213 -10.86 0.26 -14.00
C MET A 213 -11.85 -0.69 -13.32
N ASN A 214 -11.37 -1.40 -12.28
CA ASN A 214 -12.28 -2.09 -11.38
C ASN A 214 -12.92 -1.11 -10.37
N GLY A 215 -13.84 -1.58 -9.52
CA GLY A 215 -14.54 -0.70 -8.59
C GLY A 215 -13.66 -0.13 -7.47
N ILE A 216 -12.62 -0.84 -7.04
CA ILE A 216 -11.65 -0.36 -6.03
C ILE A 216 -10.72 0.69 -6.64
N ASP A 217 -10.16 0.42 -7.83
CA ASP A 217 -9.40 1.39 -8.61
C ASP A 217 -10.20 2.70 -8.76
N ASN A 218 -11.45 2.62 -9.24
CA ASN A 218 -12.30 3.80 -9.44
C ASN A 218 -12.74 4.47 -8.12
N LEU A 219 -12.94 3.70 -7.03
CA LEU A 219 -13.23 4.24 -5.70
C LEU A 219 -12.11 5.14 -5.18
N THR A 220 -10.84 4.76 -5.34
CA THR A 220 -9.73 5.60 -4.86
C THR A 220 -9.71 6.97 -5.56
N LEU A 221 -9.93 7.03 -6.88
CA LEU A 221 -10.12 8.30 -7.60
C LEU A 221 -11.35 9.06 -7.09
N LEU A 222 -12.50 8.40 -6.92
CA LEU A 222 -13.73 9.03 -6.41
C LEU A 222 -13.56 9.66 -5.00
N MET A 223 -12.61 9.17 -4.21
CA MET A 223 -12.27 9.67 -2.88
C MET A 223 -11.28 10.84 -2.89
N GLU A 224 -10.52 11.07 -3.97
CA GLU A 224 -9.58 12.21 -4.09
C GLU A 224 -10.36 13.53 -4.22
N ASP A 225 -10.00 14.52 -3.40
CA ASP A 225 -10.45 15.92 -3.53
C ASP A 225 -9.25 16.90 -3.39
N ASP A 226 -9.50 18.20 -3.43
CA ASP A 226 -8.44 19.21 -3.44
C ASP A 226 -7.53 19.19 -2.19
N ALA A 227 -7.97 18.59 -1.08
CA ALA A 227 -7.21 18.47 0.16
C ALA A 227 -6.72 17.04 0.49
N TYR A 228 -7.08 16.03 -0.31
CA TYR A 228 -6.67 14.64 -0.07
C TYR A 228 -6.47 13.86 -1.37
N GLN A 229 -5.32 13.16 -1.46
CA GLN A 229 -5.01 12.20 -2.50
C GLN A 229 -4.63 10.83 -1.92
N PRO A 230 -5.08 9.70 -2.52
CA PRO A 230 -4.77 8.35 -2.05
C PRO A 230 -3.37 7.91 -2.53
N VAL A 231 -2.32 8.50 -1.94
CA VAL A 231 -0.92 8.21 -2.25
C VAL A 231 -0.45 6.96 -1.50
N CYS A 232 0.12 6.00 -2.21
CA CYS A 232 1.15 5.10 -1.65
C CYS A 232 2.52 5.74 -1.87
N TYR A 233 3.40 5.65 -0.89
CA TYR A 233 4.73 6.25 -0.92
C TYR A 233 5.78 5.27 -0.41
N SER A 234 7.02 5.40 -0.89
CA SER A 234 8.18 4.72 -0.34
C SER A 234 9.45 5.54 -0.52
N ILE A 235 10.43 5.36 0.35
CA ILE A 235 11.75 5.97 0.28
C ILE A 235 12.83 4.91 0.50
N TYR A 236 13.83 4.88 -0.38
CA TYR A 236 15.09 4.17 -0.21
C TYR A 236 16.18 5.18 0.17
N MET A 237 17.12 4.80 1.05
CA MET A 237 18.24 5.65 1.48
C MET A 237 19.57 4.94 1.24
N PHE A 238 20.57 5.70 0.79
CA PHE A 238 21.85 5.17 0.30
C PHE A 238 23.03 5.87 0.98
N LYS A 239 24.05 5.11 1.41
CA LYS A 239 25.33 5.66 1.90
C LYS A 239 26.21 6.23 0.77
N THR A 240 25.83 5.95 -0.47
CA THR A 240 26.45 6.45 -1.70
C THR A 240 25.57 7.51 -2.35
N GLU A 241 26.15 8.28 -3.28
CA GLU A 241 25.37 9.15 -4.18
C GLU A 241 24.87 8.33 -5.37
N LEU A 242 23.58 7.98 -5.35
CA LEU A 242 22.87 7.35 -6.46
C LEU A 242 22.67 8.36 -7.59
N ASP A 243 23.04 7.96 -8.81
CA ASP A 243 22.96 8.80 -10.00
C ASP A 243 21.61 8.72 -10.74
N TYR A 244 21.32 9.74 -11.55
CA TYR A 244 20.09 9.84 -12.33
C TYR A 244 19.95 8.71 -13.37
N LEU A 245 21.04 8.30 -14.01
CA LEU A 245 21.00 7.29 -15.09
C LEU A 245 20.59 5.93 -14.54
N THR A 246 21.16 5.51 -13.40
CA THR A 246 20.79 4.30 -12.67
C THR A 246 19.31 4.30 -12.27
N VAL A 247 18.77 5.45 -11.81
CA VAL A 247 17.34 5.58 -11.47
C VAL A 247 16.46 5.49 -12.72
N ARG A 248 16.83 6.19 -13.79
CA ARG A 248 16.11 6.16 -15.07
C ARG A 248 16.07 4.75 -15.64
N ASP A 249 17.21 4.06 -15.70
CA ASP A 249 17.33 2.74 -16.30
C ASP A 249 16.55 1.68 -15.51
N PHE A 250 16.48 1.81 -14.17
CA PHE A 250 15.54 1.04 -13.35
C PHE A 250 14.08 1.28 -13.76
N PHE A 251 13.66 2.53 -13.96
CA PHE A 251 12.29 2.83 -14.40
C PHE A 251 12.02 2.44 -15.87
N GLU A 252 13.01 2.47 -16.76
CA GLU A 252 12.91 1.93 -18.12
C GLU A 252 12.69 0.41 -18.10
N VAL A 253 13.46 -0.34 -17.30
CA VAL A 253 13.25 -1.79 -17.12
C VAL A 253 11.91 -2.06 -16.44
N LEU A 254 11.55 -1.34 -15.37
CA LEU A 254 10.26 -1.49 -14.69
C LEU A 254 9.08 -1.23 -15.64
N ALA A 255 9.14 -0.23 -16.50
CA ALA A 255 8.10 0.08 -17.48
C ALA A 255 8.11 -0.85 -18.72
N GLN A 256 9.16 -1.65 -18.93
CA GLN A 256 9.16 -2.78 -19.89
C GLN A 256 8.59 -4.05 -19.26
N LEU A 257 8.96 -4.36 -18.01
CA LEU A 257 8.46 -5.50 -17.24
C LEU A 257 6.99 -5.35 -16.83
N TYR A 258 6.54 -4.12 -16.56
CA TYR A 258 5.19 -3.81 -16.11
C TYR A 258 4.59 -2.67 -16.95
N PRO A 259 3.96 -2.97 -18.11
CA PRO A 259 3.45 -1.96 -19.04
C PRO A 259 2.49 -0.92 -18.44
N LYS A 260 1.84 -1.20 -17.30
CA LYS A 260 0.94 -0.24 -16.62
C LYS A 260 1.65 1.06 -16.21
N TYR A 261 2.97 1.08 -16.00
CA TYR A 261 3.72 2.31 -15.73
C TYR A 261 3.64 3.35 -16.88
N ARG A 262 3.22 2.93 -18.08
CA ARG A 262 2.97 3.78 -19.27
C ARG A 262 1.51 4.26 -19.39
N TYR A 263 0.64 3.92 -18.42
CA TYR A 263 -0.81 4.14 -18.55
C TYR A 263 -1.24 5.44 -17.85
N VAL A 264 -2.09 6.21 -18.53
CA VAL A 264 -2.72 7.43 -18.01
C VAL A 264 -4.20 7.20 -17.68
N VAL A 265 -4.76 8.08 -16.84
CA VAL A 265 -6.17 8.02 -16.42
C VAL A 265 -7.05 8.74 -17.44
N ASP A 266 -8.09 8.07 -17.91
CA ASP A 266 -9.19 8.69 -18.65
C ASP A 266 -10.49 8.69 -17.84
N PHE A 267 -10.88 9.87 -17.39
CA PHE A 267 -12.07 10.09 -16.57
C PHE A 267 -13.40 9.88 -17.30
N ASN A 268 -13.46 9.96 -18.63
CA ASN A 268 -14.71 9.85 -19.40
C ASN A 268 -14.69 8.60 -20.33
N PRO A 269 -15.26 7.46 -19.90
CA PRO A 269 -15.20 6.21 -20.65
C PRO A 269 -15.88 6.25 -22.02
N TYR A 270 -16.87 7.14 -22.24
CA TYR A 270 -17.54 7.25 -23.53
C TYR A 270 -16.72 8.03 -24.57
N ALA A 271 -15.90 8.98 -24.12
CA ALA A 271 -15.04 9.78 -24.98
C ALA A 271 -13.59 9.24 -25.09
N ALA A 272 -13.27 8.14 -24.40
CA ALA A 272 -11.91 7.59 -24.34
C ALA A 272 -11.43 7.04 -25.70
N THR A 273 -12.26 6.23 -26.36
CA THR A 273 -11.97 5.67 -27.70
C THR A 273 -11.76 6.75 -28.76
N GLY A 274 -12.52 7.85 -28.68
CA GLY A 274 -12.35 9.00 -29.57
C GLY A 274 -11.01 9.71 -29.37
N ARG A 275 -10.59 9.92 -28.11
CA ARG A 275 -9.30 10.55 -27.78
C ARG A 275 -8.10 9.67 -28.11
N ASP A 276 -8.16 8.37 -27.83
CA ASP A 276 -7.13 7.41 -28.28
C ASP A 276 -7.00 7.41 -29.82
N ARG A 277 -8.13 7.40 -30.55
CA ARG A 277 -8.12 7.49 -32.02
C ARG A 277 -7.57 8.84 -32.52
N LYS A 278 -7.76 9.95 -31.78
CA LYS A 278 -7.12 11.25 -32.10
C LYS A 278 -5.61 11.18 -31.88
N LYS A 279 -5.15 10.85 -30.66
CA LYS A 279 -3.70 10.75 -30.34
C LYS A 279 -2.97 9.83 -31.31
N ARG A 280 -3.54 8.68 -31.68
CA ARG A 280 -2.93 7.80 -32.68
C ARG A 280 -2.86 8.36 -34.10
N LYS A 281 -3.82 9.19 -34.54
CA LYS A 281 -3.72 9.90 -35.83
C LYS A 281 -2.65 11.00 -35.81
N GLU A 282 -2.47 11.63 -34.65
CA GLU A 282 -1.50 12.68 -34.35
C GLU A 282 -0.07 12.07 -34.36
N HIS A 283 0.17 11.05 -33.54
CA HIS A 283 1.41 10.27 -33.53
C HIS A 283 1.70 9.61 -34.90
N ALA A 284 0.70 9.10 -35.63
CA ALA A 284 0.93 8.52 -36.97
C ALA A 284 1.37 9.54 -38.03
N ARG A 285 0.96 10.82 -37.90
CA ARG A 285 1.48 11.91 -38.74
C ARG A 285 2.94 12.19 -38.37
N LEU A 286 3.23 12.35 -37.08
CA LEU A 286 4.58 12.57 -36.56
C LEU A 286 5.53 11.43 -36.92
N PHE A 287 5.07 10.18 -36.95
CA PHE A 287 5.89 9.02 -37.35
C PHE A 287 6.37 9.12 -38.80
N GLY A 288 5.53 9.62 -39.72
CA GLY A 288 5.86 9.84 -41.13
C GLY A 288 6.56 11.17 -41.42
N ALA A 289 6.78 12.02 -40.42
CA ALA A 289 7.47 13.29 -40.55
C ALA A 289 9.00 13.14 -40.48
N THR A 290 9.71 14.17 -40.92
CA THR A 290 11.17 14.29 -40.78
C THR A 290 11.59 14.37 -39.30
N GLU A 291 12.87 14.10 -38.99
CA GLU A 291 13.38 14.31 -37.62
C GLU A 291 13.40 15.79 -37.21
N GLU A 292 13.48 16.71 -38.16
CA GLU A 292 13.35 18.16 -37.93
C GLU A 292 11.92 18.52 -37.49
N GLU A 293 10.89 18.06 -38.20
CA GLU A 293 9.49 18.26 -37.81
C GLU A 293 9.16 17.60 -36.46
N LYS A 294 9.67 16.38 -36.22
CA LYS A 294 9.53 15.70 -34.93
C LYS A 294 10.25 16.48 -33.82
N GLN A 295 11.41 17.07 -34.11
CA GLN A 295 12.15 17.89 -33.15
C GLN A 295 11.41 19.18 -32.83
N ALA A 296 10.92 19.91 -33.85
CA ALA A 296 10.11 21.10 -33.68
C ALA A 296 8.86 20.83 -32.83
N HIS A 297 8.16 19.71 -33.06
CA HIS A 297 7.01 19.31 -32.23
C HIS A 297 7.41 18.93 -30.78
N ARG A 298 8.56 18.27 -30.58
CA ARG A 298 9.11 17.99 -29.23
C ARG A 298 9.48 19.28 -28.50
N GLU A 299 10.10 20.23 -29.20
CA GLU A 299 10.50 21.53 -28.67
C GLU A 299 9.28 22.41 -28.36
N GLU A 300 8.29 22.51 -29.25
CA GLU A 300 7.02 23.20 -28.98
C GLU A 300 6.31 22.62 -27.75
N HIS A 301 6.21 21.29 -27.64
CA HIS A 301 5.57 20.65 -26.49
C HIS A 301 6.35 20.87 -25.18
N SER A 302 7.69 20.82 -25.24
CA SER A 302 8.58 21.07 -24.09
C SER A 302 8.57 22.53 -23.66
N GLU A 303 8.59 23.47 -24.61
CA GLU A 303 8.45 24.91 -24.37
C GLU A 303 7.04 25.22 -23.82
N ALA A 304 6.00 24.60 -24.35
CA ALA A 304 4.64 24.77 -23.86
C ALA A 304 4.44 24.20 -22.45
N ALA A 305 5.14 23.12 -22.08
CA ALA A 305 5.21 22.64 -20.71
C ALA A 305 5.99 23.62 -19.80
N ARG A 306 7.20 24.03 -20.20
CA ARG A 306 8.07 24.96 -19.46
C ARG A 306 7.42 26.34 -19.26
N SER A 307 6.69 26.85 -20.24
CA SER A 307 6.00 28.14 -20.19
C SER A 307 4.59 28.07 -19.59
N GLY A 308 4.15 26.92 -19.07
CA GLY A 308 2.81 26.73 -18.50
C GLY A 308 1.64 26.82 -19.50
N ARG A 309 1.90 26.82 -20.82
CA ARG A 309 0.88 26.71 -21.89
C ARG A 309 0.13 25.38 -21.81
N ILE A 310 0.78 24.31 -21.35
CA ILE A 310 0.13 23.05 -20.96
C ILE A 310 -0.20 23.15 -19.46
N PRO A 311 -1.48 23.35 -19.07
CA PRO A 311 -1.85 23.51 -17.67
C PRO A 311 -1.73 22.18 -16.90
N PHE A 312 -1.42 22.29 -15.60
CA PHE A 312 -1.47 21.17 -14.66
C PHE A 312 -2.90 20.60 -14.58
N ASN A 313 -3.07 19.32 -14.89
CA ASN A 313 -4.37 18.66 -14.89
C ASN A 313 -4.63 17.97 -13.55
N SER A 314 -5.35 18.63 -12.66
CA SER A 314 -5.86 18.09 -11.39
C SER A 314 -7.09 17.18 -11.53
N GLY A 315 -7.49 16.87 -12.75
CA GLY A 315 -8.68 16.09 -13.06
C GLY A 315 -10.00 16.85 -12.86
N PRO A 316 -11.10 16.40 -13.51
CA PRO A 316 -12.38 17.09 -13.45
C PRO A 316 -13.05 16.89 -12.09
N ARG A 317 -13.29 17.96 -11.31
CA ARG A 317 -13.94 17.88 -9.99
C ARG A 317 -15.48 17.89 -10.05
N ASN A 318 -16.15 17.19 -9.13
CA ASN A 318 -17.60 17.26 -8.92
C ASN A 318 -18.01 18.59 -8.27
N TRP A 319 -19.16 19.15 -8.65
CA TRP A 319 -19.56 20.48 -8.19
C TRP A 319 -19.89 20.52 -6.69
N TYR A 320 -20.59 19.50 -6.18
CA TYR A 320 -21.02 19.36 -4.79
C TYR A 320 -19.91 18.77 -3.89
N SER A 321 -19.46 17.56 -4.23
CA SER A 321 -18.52 16.78 -3.42
C SER A 321 -17.06 17.20 -3.56
N LYS A 322 -16.71 18.05 -4.54
CA LYS A 322 -15.34 18.47 -4.91
C LYS A 322 -14.37 17.34 -5.29
N SER A 323 -14.73 16.06 -5.08
CA SER A 323 -13.91 14.94 -5.49
C SER A 323 -13.94 14.67 -7.00
N LEU A 324 -13.03 13.86 -7.53
CA LEU A 324 -12.95 13.57 -8.97
C LEU A 324 -14.26 13.02 -9.57
N LYS A 325 -14.60 13.52 -10.76
CA LYS A 325 -15.61 12.96 -11.69
C LYS A 325 -15.05 11.70 -12.37
N ALA A 326 -14.58 10.74 -11.58
CA ALA A 326 -14.04 9.48 -12.08
C ALA A 326 -15.17 8.59 -12.63
N GLY A 327 -15.18 8.44 -13.96
CA GLY A 327 -16.19 7.68 -14.67
C GLY A 327 -17.47 8.44 -15.00
N SER A 328 -18.29 7.80 -15.84
CA SER A 328 -19.67 8.21 -16.09
C SER A 328 -20.59 7.79 -14.94
N TRP A 329 -21.89 8.04 -15.08
CA TRP A 329 -22.90 7.58 -14.12
C TRP A 329 -22.84 6.07 -13.87
N PHE A 330 -22.55 5.26 -14.91
CA PHE A 330 -22.66 3.79 -14.89
C PHE A 330 -21.40 3.03 -15.35
N ARG A 331 -20.33 3.72 -15.77
CA ARG A 331 -19.05 3.12 -16.16
C ARG A 331 -17.89 3.84 -15.47
N PRO A 332 -16.84 3.14 -15.02
CA PRO A 332 -15.72 3.75 -14.31
C PRO A 332 -14.80 4.51 -15.26
N ALA A 333 -13.83 5.23 -14.70
CA ALA A 333 -12.67 5.70 -15.45
C ALA A 333 -11.96 4.52 -16.16
N GLN A 334 -11.21 4.84 -17.21
CA GLN A 334 -10.44 3.88 -17.98
C GLN A 334 -8.95 4.17 -17.80
N TRP A 335 -8.13 3.14 -17.84
CA TRP A 335 -6.72 3.29 -18.18
C TRP A 335 -6.58 3.42 -19.69
N ARG A 336 -5.69 4.30 -20.15
CA ARG A 336 -5.30 4.43 -21.55
C ARG A 336 -3.79 4.31 -21.68
N ILE A 337 -3.30 3.55 -22.66
CA ILE A 337 -1.87 3.54 -23.00
C ILE A 337 -1.50 4.90 -23.60
N ASP A 338 -0.37 5.48 -23.18
CA ASP A 338 0.23 6.65 -23.82
C ASP A 338 1.48 6.21 -24.60
N ASP A 339 1.47 6.41 -25.92
CA ASP A 339 2.57 5.97 -26.82
C ASP A 339 3.79 6.91 -26.77
N ASP A 340 3.53 8.15 -26.38
CA ASP A 340 4.50 9.24 -26.27
C ASP A 340 5.27 9.22 -24.94
N PHE A 341 4.85 8.38 -23.98
CA PHE A 341 5.41 8.30 -22.63
C PHE A 341 6.93 8.09 -22.63
N HIS A 342 7.63 8.91 -21.85
CA HIS A 342 9.05 8.78 -21.51
C HIS A 342 9.24 8.80 -19.98
N VAL A 343 10.14 7.99 -19.44
CA VAL A 343 10.27 7.82 -17.97
C VAL A 343 10.75 9.08 -17.26
N SER A 344 11.50 9.97 -17.93
CA SER A 344 12.02 11.20 -17.33
C SER A 344 10.91 12.18 -16.92
N GLU A 345 9.75 12.17 -17.59
CA GLU A 345 8.61 13.04 -17.22
C GLU A 345 8.07 12.76 -15.81
N ASN A 346 8.38 11.58 -15.26
CA ASN A 346 7.96 11.12 -13.96
C ASN A 346 9.11 11.10 -12.93
N ILE A 347 10.36 11.35 -13.34
CA ILE A 347 11.55 11.37 -12.45
C ILE A 347 12.03 12.81 -12.27
N ASN A 348 12.15 13.25 -11.01
CA ASN A 348 12.71 14.55 -10.66
C ASN A 348 14.05 14.34 -9.94
N VAL A 349 15.01 15.25 -10.10
CA VAL A 349 16.26 15.28 -9.32
C VAL A 349 16.30 16.57 -8.49
N LEU A 350 16.74 16.46 -7.24
CA LEU A 350 16.96 17.58 -6.32
C LEU A 350 18.34 17.42 -5.68
N ASN A 351 19.19 18.44 -5.82
CA ASN A 351 20.43 18.57 -5.06
C ASN A 351 20.18 19.42 -3.81
N CYS A 352 20.67 18.96 -2.66
CA CYS A 352 20.54 19.61 -1.36
C CYS A 352 21.87 20.18 -0.80
N GLY A 353 22.91 20.27 -1.64
CA GLY A 353 24.12 21.06 -1.36
C GLY A 353 25.21 20.38 -0.53
N GLY A 354 25.04 19.11 -0.16
CA GLY A 354 26.08 18.29 0.47
C GLY A 354 25.90 18.07 1.98
N ASP A 355 25.33 19.04 2.70
CA ASP A 355 25.21 19.05 4.17
C ASP A 355 23.76 19.03 4.70
N SER A 356 22.80 18.55 3.90
CA SER A 356 21.40 18.52 4.32
C SER A 356 21.08 17.35 5.26
N SER A 357 20.59 17.68 6.46
CA SER A 357 20.21 16.75 7.54
C SER A 357 18.87 16.05 7.32
N ASP A 358 18.55 15.12 8.22
CA ASP A 358 17.27 14.38 8.28
C ASP A 358 16.05 15.30 8.25
N ASP A 359 16.05 16.41 9.01
CA ASP A 359 14.96 17.39 9.00
C ASP A 359 14.65 17.94 7.60
N VAL A 360 15.70 18.19 6.80
CA VAL A 360 15.58 18.68 5.42
C VAL A 360 15.01 17.59 4.52
N LEU A 361 15.50 16.35 4.66
CA LEU A 361 14.98 15.18 3.94
C LEU A 361 13.49 14.94 4.25
N PHE A 362 13.09 15.11 5.51
CA PHE A 362 11.72 14.90 6.00
C PHE A 362 10.75 16.00 5.55
N ASP A 363 11.19 17.25 5.51
CA ASP A 363 10.45 18.35 4.89
C ASP A 363 10.30 18.17 3.36
N ILE A 364 11.36 17.73 2.66
CA ILE A 364 11.28 17.37 1.23
C ILE A 364 10.26 16.24 1.00
N ALA A 365 10.30 15.18 1.82
CA ALA A 365 9.35 14.08 1.75
C ALA A 365 7.90 14.54 2.01
N GLY A 366 7.68 15.37 3.04
CA GLY A 366 6.39 15.98 3.34
C GLY A 366 5.84 16.81 2.17
N ARG A 367 6.68 17.64 1.54
CA ARG A 367 6.35 18.41 0.33
C ARG A 367 6.03 17.50 -0.86
N PHE A 368 6.81 16.45 -1.10
CA PHE A 368 6.60 15.50 -2.20
C PHE A 368 5.29 14.71 -2.06
N LEU A 369 4.96 14.27 -0.84
CA LEU A 369 3.67 13.68 -0.45
C LEU A 369 2.48 14.65 -0.62
N SER A 370 2.71 15.95 -0.44
CA SER A 370 1.67 16.99 -0.56
C SER A 370 1.33 17.34 -2.02
N ARG A 371 2.22 17.06 -2.98
CA ARG A 371 2.02 17.41 -4.40
C ARG A 371 1.03 16.46 -5.07
N HIS A 372 -0.12 17.00 -5.51
CA HIS A 372 -1.11 16.32 -6.36
C HIS A 372 -0.50 15.75 -7.65
N PHE A 373 -1.11 14.69 -8.20
CA PHE A 373 -0.71 14.13 -9.50
C PHE A 373 -1.20 14.99 -10.68
N ASN A 374 -0.40 15.06 -11.74
CA ASN A 374 -0.80 15.64 -13.03
C ASN A 374 -1.38 14.54 -13.92
N PHE A 375 -2.70 14.51 -14.11
CA PHE A 375 -3.41 13.48 -14.89
C PHE A 375 -3.17 13.55 -16.41
N ASN A 376 -2.30 14.44 -16.90
CA ASN A 376 -1.81 14.39 -18.29
C ASN A 376 -0.77 13.27 -18.52
N LYS A 377 -0.03 12.86 -17.48
CA LYS A 377 1.03 11.83 -17.52
C LYS A 377 0.67 10.63 -16.62
N PRO A 378 1.43 9.51 -16.65
CA PRO A 378 1.17 8.38 -15.76
C PRO A 378 1.25 8.77 -14.28
N ILE A 379 0.39 8.18 -13.45
CA ILE A 379 0.12 8.64 -12.07
C ILE A 379 1.05 8.03 -11.02
N TRP A 380 2.35 8.04 -11.34
CA TRP A 380 3.46 7.74 -10.46
C TRP A 380 4.49 8.87 -10.57
N GLU A 381 5.25 9.18 -9.52
CA GLU A 381 6.40 10.07 -9.61
C GLU A 381 7.55 9.54 -8.76
N ALA A 382 8.78 9.80 -9.19
CA ALA A 382 10.00 9.61 -8.43
C ALA A 382 10.68 10.96 -8.17
N LEU A 383 11.40 11.03 -7.06
CA LEU A 383 12.27 12.14 -6.68
C LEU A 383 13.57 11.56 -6.13
N LEU A 384 14.65 11.71 -6.89
CA LEU A 384 16.02 11.46 -6.46
C LEU A 384 16.53 12.69 -5.71
N VAL A 385 17.00 12.51 -4.48
CA VAL A 385 17.57 13.55 -3.63
C VAL A 385 19.05 13.24 -3.43
N ARG A 386 19.94 14.14 -3.88
CA ARG A 386 21.41 14.04 -3.73
C ARG A 386 21.94 15.16 -2.81
N GLY A 387 23.16 15.00 -2.30
CA GLY A 387 23.80 15.98 -1.42
C GLY A 387 23.21 15.99 -0.01
N LEU A 388 22.94 14.81 0.54
CA LEU A 388 22.50 14.61 1.93
C LEU A 388 23.69 14.36 2.86
N ASN A 389 23.48 14.64 4.15
CA ASN A 389 24.40 14.33 5.24
C ASN A 389 23.59 13.99 6.51
N THR A 390 22.79 12.92 6.44
CA THR A 390 21.95 12.50 7.58
C THR A 390 22.79 11.93 8.73
N VAL A 391 22.21 11.84 9.93
CA VAL A 391 22.85 11.23 11.11
C VAL A 391 23.25 9.77 10.86
N GLU A 392 22.41 9.02 10.12
CA GLU A 392 22.75 7.67 9.66
C GLU A 392 23.81 7.64 8.52
N GLY A 393 24.22 8.79 7.99
CA GLY A 393 25.22 8.90 6.91
C GLY A 393 24.68 8.61 5.50
N ALA A 394 23.39 8.87 5.24
CA ALA A 394 22.85 8.84 3.89
C ALA A 394 23.39 10.02 3.07
N LYS A 395 23.81 9.74 1.83
CA LYS A 395 24.29 10.73 0.85
C LYS A 395 23.30 10.97 -0.29
N SER A 396 22.40 10.02 -0.52
CA SER A 396 21.24 10.20 -1.39
C SER A 396 20.02 9.39 -0.93
N ALA A 397 18.85 9.76 -1.44
CA ALA A 397 17.60 9.03 -1.21
C ALA A 397 16.73 9.02 -2.48
N LEU A 398 16.01 7.93 -2.72
CA LEU A 398 15.05 7.79 -3.81
C LEU A 398 13.64 7.67 -3.23
N MET A 399 12.85 8.73 -3.37
CA MET A 399 11.43 8.74 -3.04
C MET A 399 10.61 8.32 -4.26
N ILE A 400 9.59 7.48 -4.05
CA ILE A 400 8.62 7.07 -5.08
C ILE A 400 7.22 7.24 -4.51
N LYS A 401 6.30 7.85 -5.26
CA LYS A 401 4.87 7.93 -4.91
C LYS A 401 4.00 7.47 -6.07
N ILE A 402 2.92 6.74 -5.78
CA ILE A 402 1.96 6.24 -6.77
C ILE A 402 0.54 6.41 -6.25
N HIS A 403 -0.38 6.83 -7.12
CA HIS A 403 -1.81 6.93 -6.82
C HIS A 403 -2.44 5.52 -6.71
N HIS A 404 -3.16 5.22 -5.62
CA HIS A 404 -3.58 3.86 -5.23
C HIS A 404 -4.68 3.21 -6.13
N CYS A 405 -5.10 3.83 -7.22
CA CYS A 405 -5.81 3.09 -8.29
C CYS A 405 -4.85 2.27 -9.17
N PHE A 406 -3.55 2.57 -9.14
CA PHE A 406 -2.53 1.92 -9.96
C PHE A 406 -2.35 0.44 -9.58
N SER A 407 -2.30 0.11 -8.30
CA SER A 407 -2.29 -1.26 -7.77
C SER A 407 -2.56 -1.19 -6.27
N ASP A 408 -2.77 -2.34 -5.63
CA ASP A 408 -2.60 -2.42 -4.18
C ASP A 408 -1.13 -2.30 -3.76
N GLY A 409 -0.90 -1.91 -2.50
CA GLY A 409 0.43 -1.72 -1.93
C GLY A 409 1.32 -2.96 -2.06
N GLN A 410 0.75 -4.16 -1.94
CA GLN A 410 1.49 -5.41 -2.15
C GLN A 410 1.98 -5.53 -3.59
N GLY A 411 1.10 -5.35 -4.60
CA GLY A 411 1.49 -5.43 -6.01
C GLY A 411 2.53 -4.39 -6.43
N MET A 412 2.47 -3.16 -5.88
CA MET A 412 3.48 -2.12 -6.15
C MET A 412 4.85 -2.54 -5.61
N ILE A 413 4.92 -2.91 -4.34
CA ILE A 413 6.18 -3.29 -3.66
C ILE A 413 6.75 -4.59 -4.25
N GLN A 414 5.89 -5.55 -4.63
CA GLN A 414 6.30 -6.74 -5.36
C GLN A 414 6.89 -6.40 -6.74
N SER A 415 6.31 -5.46 -7.49
CA SER A 415 6.81 -5.09 -8.83
C SER A 415 8.19 -4.43 -8.79
N TYR A 416 8.45 -3.52 -7.83
CA TYR A 416 9.79 -2.92 -7.66
C TYR A 416 10.84 -3.97 -7.32
N HIS A 417 10.60 -4.77 -6.28
CA HIS A 417 11.59 -5.72 -5.79
C HIS A 417 11.80 -6.88 -6.77
N ALA A 418 10.77 -7.29 -7.54
CA ALA A 418 10.93 -8.28 -8.59
C ALA A 418 11.81 -7.73 -9.74
N ALA A 419 11.62 -6.48 -10.16
CA ALA A 419 12.47 -5.83 -11.16
C ALA A 419 13.92 -5.64 -10.66
N LEU A 420 14.13 -5.15 -9.44
CA LEU A 420 15.46 -4.99 -8.83
C LEU A 420 16.18 -6.34 -8.66
N THR A 421 15.46 -7.41 -8.29
CA THR A 421 16.05 -8.76 -8.19
C THR A 421 16.42 -9.31 -9.56
N ALA A 422 15.56 -9.11 -10.57
CA ALA A 422 15.84 -9.50 -11.94
C ALA A 422 17.09 -8.77 -12.50
N MET A 423 17.22 -7.47 -12.25
CA MET A 423 18.37 -6.66 -12.68
C MET A 423 19.65 -7.07 -11.94
N SER A 424 19.64 -7.11 -10.61
CA SER A 424 20.83 -7.40 -9.80
C SER A 424 21.35 -8.83 -9.95
N LYS A 425 20.47 -9.82 -10.16
CA LYS A 425 20.86 -11.24 -10.33
C LYS A 425 20.89 -11.67 -11.81
N ASN A 426 20.59 -10.76 -12.76
CA ASN A 426 20.48 -11.01 -14.22
C ASN A 426 19.61 -12.22 -14.59
N VAL A 427 18.46 -12.36 -13.94
CA VAL A 427 17.50 -13.46 -14.11
C VAL A 427 16.19 -12.98 -14.74
N GLY A 428 15.52 -13.86 -15.49
CA GLY A 428 14.24 -13.54 -16.12
C GLY A 428 13.15 -13.26 -15.09
N ILE A 429 12.31 -12.25 -15.35
CA ILE A 429 11.30 -11.78 -14.39
C ILE A 429 10.37 -12.89 -13.89
N LYS A 430 10.01 -13.86 -14.73
CA LYS A 430 9.12 -14.98 -14.38
C LYS A 430 9.74 -15.93 -13.36
N GLU A 431 11.06 -16.06 -13.34
CA GLU A 431 11.78 -16.89 -12.38
C GLU A 431 11.71 -16.25 -10.98
N VAL A 432 11.98 -14.95 -10.89
CA VAL A 432 11.82 -14.16 -9.65
C VAL A 432 10.37 -14.20 -9.14
N GLN A 433 9.40 -14.08 -10.04
CA GLN A 433 7.97 -14.19 -9.71
C GLN A 433 7.66 -15.58 -9.12
N GLN A 434 8.13 -16.66 -9.75
CA GLN A 434 7.96 -18.03 -9.25
C GLN A 434 8.59 -18.24 -7.87
N TRP A 435 9.80 -17.72 -7.61
CA TRP A 435 10.44 -17.80 -6.29
C TRP A 435 9.57 -17.13 -5.20
N VAL A 436 9.02 -15.94 -5.49
CA VAL A 436 8.14 -15.23 -4.56
C VAL A 436 6.82 -15.98 -4.36
N ASP A 437 6.21 -16.53 -5.42
CA ASP A 437 4.97 -17.30 -5.31
C ASP A 437 5.16 -18.61 -4.52
N VAL A 438 6.29 -19.30 -4.68
CA VAL A 438 6.66 -20.49 -3.88
C VAL A 438 6.85 -20.10 -2.41
N ALA A 439 7.55 -19.00 -2.12
CA ALA A 439 7.71 -18.49 -0.76
C ALA A 439 6.37 -18.13 -0.11
N MET A 440 5.46 -17.48 -0.85
CA MET A 440 4.11 -17.17 -0.39
C MET A 440 3.28 -18.43 -0.14
N ARG A 441 3.30 -19.44 -1.02
CA ARG A 441 2.61 -20.73 -0.82
C ARG A 441 3.11 -21.45 0.44
N LYS A 442 4.43 -21.51 0.65
CA LYS A 442 5.04 -22.08 1.87
C LYS A 442 4.58 -21.32 3.13
N LYS A 443 4.49 -19.99 3.05
CA LYS A 443 4.00 -19.12 4.12
C LYS A 443 2.49 -19.26 4.38
N GLU A 444 1.67 -19.58 3.38
CA GLU A 444 0.24 -19.90 3.58
C GLU A 444 0.04 -21.28 4.21
N ALA A 445 0.76 -22.30 3.74
CA ALA A 445 0.62 -23.68 4.23
C ALA A 445 0.91 -23.81 5.73
N GLY A 446 1.85 -23.00 6.26
CA GLY A 446 2.16 -22.94 7.69
C GLY A 446 1.19 -22.12 8.56
N GLN A 447 0.12 -21.53 8.00
CA GLN A 447 -0.81 -20.68 8.75
C GLN A 447 -2.10 -21.40 9.15
N ASN A 448 -2.32 -21.52 10.46
CA ASN A 448 -3.61 -21.91 11.04
C ASN A 448 -4.70 -20.85 10.76
N ARG A 449 -5.30 -20.93 9.56
CA ARG A 449 -6.35 -20.03 9.08
C ARG A 449 -7.62 -20.17 9.93
N ILE A 450 -7.90 -19.15 10.73
CA ILE A 450 -9.16 -19.01 11.45
C ILE A 450 -10.30 -18.87 10.41
N LYS A 451 -11.15 -19.89 10.29
CA LYS A 451 -12.31 -19.84 9.38
C LYS A 451 -13.32 -18.78 9.87
N PRO A 452 -13.76 -17.83 9.03
CA PRO A 452 -14.77 -16.86 9.43
C PRO A 452 -16.16 -17.50 9.61
N THR A 453 -17.02 -16.92 10.45
CA THR A 453 -18.36 -17.46 10.76
C THR A 453 -19.46 -16.41 10.62
N MET A 454 -20.71 -16.83 10.44
CA MET A 454 -21.86 -15.89 10.36
C MET A 454 -22.03 -15.10 11.66
N GLY A 455 -22.02 -15.77 12.82
CA GLY A 455 -22.10 -15.10 14.12
C GLY A 455 -20.92 -14.15 14.39
N GLY A 456 -19.69 -14.55 14.03
CA GLY A 456 -18.51 -13.67 14.08
C GLY A 456 -18.63 -12.47 13.14
N THR A 457 -19.29 -12.64 12.00
CA THR A 457 -19.54 -11.56 11.03
C THR A 457 -20.57 -10.56 11.54
N LEU A 458 -21.73 -11.02 12.04
CA LEU A 458 -22.75 -10.15 12.61
C LEU A 458 -22.23 -9.40 13.86
N SER A 459 -21.53 -10.10 14.75
CA SER A 459 -20.86 -9.48 15.91
C SER A 459 -19.88 -8.38 15.48
N HIS A 460 -19.07 -8.64 14.45
CA HIS A 460 -18.14 -7.64 13.92
C HIS A 460 -18.84 -6.46 13.23
N ILE A 461 -19.97 -6.67 12.53
CA ILE A 461 -20.77 -5.58 11.93
C ILE A 461 -21.37 -4.67 13.01
N CYS A 462 -21.96 -5.25 14.05
CA CYS A 462 -22.52 -4.48 15.17
C CYS A 462 -21.42 -3.72 15.92
N TYR A 463 -20.26 -4.35 16.14
CA TYR A 463 -19.09 -3.70 16.75
C TYR A 463 -18.57 -2.55 15.88
N VAL A 464 -18.31 -2.78 14.59
CA VAL A 464 -17.83 -1.75 13.65
C VAL A 464 -18.80 -0.57 13.60
N THR A 465 -20.10 -0.83 13.48
CA THR A 465 -21.12 0.22 13.43
C THR A 465 -21.13 1.05 14.72
N ARG A 466 -21.07 0.41 15.89
CA ARG A 466 -20.98 1.09 17.20
C ARG A 466 -19.74 1.98 17.28
N GLU A 467 -18.58 1.43 16.96
CA GLU A 467 -17.30 2.10 17.23
C GLU A 467 -16.93 3.18 16.20
N LEU A 468 -17.50 3.10 14.98
CA LEU A 468 -17.27 4.03 13.89
C LEU A 468 -18.29 5.19 13.82
N TYR A 469 -19.53 4.98 14.31
CA TYR A 469 -20.60 5.99 14.23
C TYR A 469 -21.14 6.46 15.59
N PHE A 470 -21.03 5.69 16.67
CA PHE A 470 -21.61 6.06 17.98
C PHE A 470 -20.56 6.49 19.02
N ARG A 471 -19.31 6.04 18.89
CA ARG A 471 -18.17 6.67 19.58
C ARG A 471 -17.49 7.72 18.70
N ARG A 472 -16.68 8.59 19.31
CA ARG A 472 -15.83 9.59 18.63
C ARG A 472 -14.43 9.53 19.19
N ARG A 473 -13.42 9.57 18.31
CA ARG A 473 -12.01 9.78 18.68
C ARG A 473 -11.82 11.12 19.38
N LYS A 474 -10.85 11.21 20.29
CA LYS A 474 -10.44 12.45 21.00
C LYS A 474 -8.95 12.74 20.89
N THR A 475 -8.12 11.69 20.78
CA THR A 475 -6.68 11.81 20.53
C THR A 475 -6.38 12.26 19.10
N PHE A 476 -5.31 13.05 18.91
CA PHE A 476 -4.82 13.53 17.60
C PHE A 476 -5.86 14.28 16.75
N LEU A 477 -6.60 15.22 17.34
CA LEU A 477 -7.56 16.08 16.63
C LEU A 477 -6.96 17.47 16.30
N TYR A 478 -7.48 18.13 15.26
CA TYR A 478 -7.22 19.56 15.05
C TYR A 478 -7.77 20.39 16.22
N ARG A 479 -7.10 21.51 16.52
CA ARG A 479 -7.51 22.49 17.54
C ARG A 479 -8.80 23.20 17.17
N ASP A 480 -9.05 23.43 15.87
CA ASP A 480 -10.35 23.84 15.34
C ASP A 480 -11.12 22.69 14.67
N PRO A 481 -12.28 22.27 15.23
CA PRO A 481 -13.20 21.35 14.59
C PRO A 481 -13.78 21.84 13.27
N LYS A 482 -13.87 23.16 13.00
CA LYS A 482 -14.43 23.74 11.76
C LYS A 482 -13.43 23.81 10.60
N GLN A 483 -12.14 23.98 10.89
CA GLN A 483 -11.05 24.04 9.91
C GLN A 483 -11.10 22.86 8.92
N ARG A 484 -10.98 23.19 7.62
CA ARG A 484 -10.87 22.20 6.54
C ARG A 484 -9.53 21.48 6.61
N ARG A 485 -9.44 20.27 6.04
CA ARG A 485 -8.17 19.57 5.91
C ARG A 485 -7.16 20.41 5.11
N VAL A 486 -5.92 20.47 5.57
CA VAL A 486 -4.81 21.11 4.84
C VAL A 486 -4.19 20.15 3.83
N THR A 487 -3.66 20.69 2.73
CA THR A 487 -2.91 19.93 1.70
C THR A 487 -1.51 19.53 2.15
N GLY A 488 -0.88 20.37 2.99
CA GLY A 488 0.46 20.13 3.50
C GLY A 488 0.53 18.86 4.37
N ARG A 489 1.61 18.11 4.23
CA ARG A 489 1.89 16.87 4.95
C ARG A 489 3.23 16.94 5.65
N LEU A 490 3.32 16.34 6.82
CA LEU A 490 4.58 16.04 7.51
C LEU A 490 4.94 14.57 7.27
N TYR A 491 6.21 14.23 7.41
CA TYR A 491 6.76 12.88 7.26
C TYR A 491 7.93 12.68 8.20
N TYR A 492 7.99 11.56 8.93
CA TYR A 492 9.17 11.07 9.66
C TYR A 492 9.20 9.53 9.56
N HIS A 493 10.37 8.94 9.81
CA HIS A 493 10.51 7.52 10.11
C HIS A 493 11.38 7.29 11.35
N SER A 494 11.27 6.08 11.90
CA SER A 494 12.14 5.58 12.97
C SER A 494 13.31 4.80 12.40
N ASP A 495 14.36 4.67 13.19
CA ASP A 495 15.43 3.70 13.00
C ASP A 495 14.89 2.25 12.95
N GLY A 496 15.75 1.31 12.57
CA GLY A 496 15.40 -0.11 12.48
C GLY A 496 15.61 -0.91 13.77
N ILE A 497 14.52 -1.43 14.36
CA ILE A 497 14.56 -2.40 15.46
C ILE A 497 14.92 -3.79 14.90
N PRO A 498 15.88 -4.54 15.44
CA PRO A 498 16.21 -5.85 14.88
C PRO A 498 15.04 -6.85 14.96
N MET A 499 14.75 -7.54 13.85
CA MET A 499 13.65 -8.52 13.75
C MET A 499 13.75 -9.67 14.77
N LYS A 500 14.97 -10.01 15.20
CA LYS A 500 15.24 -10.97 16.29
C LYS A 500 14.62 -10.55 17.63
N ASP A 501 14.53 -9.25 17.91
CA ASP A 501 14.07 -8.71 19.19
C ASP A 501 12.54 -8.54 19.17
N ILE A 502 11.96 -8.26 18.00
CA ILE A 502 10.50 -8.39 17.77
C ILE A 502 10.05 -9.85 17.92
N ALA A 503 10.87 -10.82 17.47
CA ALA A 503 10.61 -12.25 17.70
C ALA A 503 10.81 -12.64 19.19
N LEU A 504 11.79 -12.06 19.88
CA LEU A 504 12.00 -12.26 21.32
C LEU A 504 10.75 -11.86 22.13
N ILE A 505 10.11 -10.73 21.82
CA ILE A 505 8.83 -10.34 22.44
C ILE A 505 7.75 -11.38 22.17
N ARG A 506 7.62 -11.88 20.93
CA ARG A 506 6.63 -12.92 20.58
C ARG A 506 6.83 -14.18 21.43
N ASP A 507 8.08 -14.59 21.65
CA ASP A 507 8.43 -15.87 22.26
C ASP A 507 8.53 -15.81 23.80
N ALA A 508 8.76 -14.63 24.39
CA ALA A 508 8.75 -14.42 25.84
C ALA A 508 7.34 -14.43 26.46
N PHE A 509 6.30 -14.18 25.67
CA PHE A 509 4.91 -14.14 26.15
C PHE A 509 4.03 -15.25 25.53
N PRO A 510 4.35 -16.55 25.75
CA PRO A 510 3.55 -17.66 25.26
C PRO A 510 2.26 -17.80 26.07
N LEU A 511 1.15 -17.37 25.47
CA LEU A 511 -0.18 -17.47 26.05
C LEU A 511 -0.75 -18.89 25.80
N ALA A 512 -1.05 -19.64 26.87
CA ALA A 512 -1.36 -21.08 26.83
C ALA A 512 -2.49 -21.52 25.85
N ASN A 513 -3.41 -20.61 25.48
CA ASN A 513 -4.50 -20.86 24.53
C ASN A 513 -4.42 -19.97 23.26
N MET A 514 -3.27 -19.34 22.98
CA MET A 514 -3.17 -18.30 21.95
C MET A 514 -1.81 -18.27 21.25
N HIS A 515 -1.78 -18.67 19.98
CA HIS A 515 -0.69 -18.33 19.07
C HIS A 515 -0.64 -16.81 18.86
N LEU A 516 0.45 -16.19 19.32
CA LEU A 516 0.82 -14.80 19.08
C LEU A 516 1.61 -14.68 17.77
N THR A 517 1.45 -13.61 17.01
CA THR A 517 2.20 -13.38 15.75
C THR A 517 3.03 -12.10 15.82
N VAL A 518 4.08 -12.02 15.00
CA VAL A 518 4.90 -10.80 14.83
C VAL A 518 4.03 -9.59 14.49
N ASN A 519 2.93 -9.77 13.74
CA ASN A 519 1.99 -8.69 13.46
C ASN A 519 1.19 -8.25 14.69
N ASP A 520 0.87 -9.15 15.61
CA ASP A 520 0.19 -8.78 16.86
C ASP A 520 1.16 -8.00 17.78
N VAL A 521 2.45 -8.37 17.80
CA VAL A 521 3.51 -7.60 18.49
C VAL A 521 3.67 -6.20 17.87
N ALA A 522 3.75 -6.10 16.54
CA ALA A 522 3.83 -4.82 15.82
C ALA A 522 2.65 -3.88 16.13
N VAL A 523 1.42 -4.41 16.15
CA VAL A 523 0.22 -3.63 16.47
C VAL A 523 0.15 -3.25 17.96
N ALA A 524 0.69 -4.08 18.87
CA ALA A 524 0.83 -3.73 20.29
C ALA A 524 1.87 -2.62 20.52
N LEU A 525 3.04 -2.72 19.87
CA LEU A 525 4.07 -1.68 19.86
C LEU A 525 3.50 -0.35 19.36
N LEU A 526 2.78 -0.35 18.24
CA LEU A 526 2.16 0.85 17.69
C LEU A 526 1.11 1.45 18.64
N ALA A 527 0.27 0.62 19.28
CA ALA A 527 -0.74 1.11 20.22
C ALA A 527 -0.11 1.69 21.51
N ARG A 528 0.97 1.09 22.01
CA ARG A 528 1.77 1.64 23.12
C ARG A 528 2.46 2.94 22.73
N ALA A 529 3.09 3.00 21.56
CA ALA A 529 3.75 4.19 21.02
C ALA A 529 2.77 5.35 20.84
N MET A 530 1.59 5.10 20.27
CA MET A 530 0.53 6.11 20.14
C MET A 530 0.05 6.61 21.51
N GLN A 531 -0.06 5.74 22.52
CA GLN A 531 -0.45 6.16 23.87
C GLN A 531 0.64 7.02 24.54
N VAL A 532 1.92 6.64 24.44
CA VAL A 532 3.06 7.46 24.93
C VAL A 532 3.10 8.81 24.21
N THR A 533 2.90 8.83 22.88
CA THR A 533 2.81 10.06 22.07
C THR A 533 1.65 10.95 22.51
N ALA A 534 0.48 10.37 22.77
CA ALA A 534 -0.69 11.11 23.22
C ALA A 534 -0.43 11.79 24.58
N ILE A 535 0.28 11.11 25.49
CA ILE A 535 0.74 11.67 26.78
C ILE A 535 1.75 12.79 26.55
N LYS A 536 2.84 12.54 25.80
CA LYS A 536 3.91 13.54 25.50
C LYS A 536 3.34 14.83 24.90
N MET A 537 2.35 14.72 24.01
CA MET A 537 1.69 15.88 23.38
C MET A 537 0.62 16.57 24.25
N GLY A 538 0.31 16.07 25.45
CA GLY A 538 -0.83 16.54 26.25
C GLY A 538 -2.19 16.32 25.56
N SER A 539 -2.26 15.45 24.54
CA SER A 539 -3.44 15.19 23.72
C SER A 539 -4.24 13.96 24.17
N GLN A 540 -3.74 13.22 25.16
CA GLN A 540 -4.45 12.11 25.79
C GLN A 540 -5.75 12.60 26.43
N SER A 541 -6.88 12.06 26.00
CA SER A 541 -8.16 12.26 26.69
C SER A 541 -8.46 11.06 27.58
N LYS A 542 -8.78 11.28 28.86
CA LYS A 542 -9.30 10.22 29.75
C LYS A 542 -10.59 9.55 29.22
N ALA A 543 -11.25 10.16 28.24
CA ALA A 543 -12.45 9.63 27.57
C ALA A 543 -12.16 8.84 26.27
N ASP A 544 -10.91 8.73 25.82
CA ASP A 544 -10.53 8.00 24.59
C ASP A 544 -9.44 6.98 24.90
N SER A 545 -9.86 5.72 25.03
CA SER A 545 -9.05 4.63 25.58
C SER A 545 -8.50 3.67 24.52
N ARG A 546 -8.29 4.13 23.27
CA ARG A 546 -7.87 3.26 22.15
C ARG A 546 -7.25 3.97 20.94
N ALA A 547 -6.40 3.22 20.24
CA ALA A 547 -6.11 3.46 18.83
C ALA A 547 -7.23 2.89 17.96
N ALA A 548 -7.70 3.66 16.97
CA ALA A 548 -8.60 3.19 15.92
C ALA A 548 -7.82 3.07 14.62
N LEU A 549 -7.55 1.84 14.18
CA LEU A 549 -6.66 1.53 13.07
C LEU A 549 -7.43 0.79 11.96
N PHE A 550 -7.41 1.32 10.74
CA PHE A 550 -7.76 0.56 9.54
C PHE A 550 -6.54 -0.22 9.10
N VAL A 551 -6.63 -1.55 9.18
CA VAL A 551 -5.60 -2.49 8.77
C VAL A 551 -5.93 -3.01 7.37
N PRO A 552 -5.12 -2.74 6.34
CA PRO A 552 -5.32 -3.28 5.00
C PRO A 552 -5.28 -4.81 4.98
N VAL A 553 -6.10 -5.40 4.12
CA VAL A 553 -6.14 -6.84 3.86
C VAL A 553 -6.16 -7.04 2.35
N SER A 554 -5.04 -7.50 1.78
CA SER A 554 -5.03 -7.89 0.37
C SER A 554 -5.78 -9.20 0.16
N ARG A 555 -6.50 -9.28 -0.97
CA ARG A 555 -7.13 -10.49 -1.51
C ARG A 555 -6.48 -10.95 -2.81
N ARG A 556 -5.26 -10.47 -3.10
CA ARG A 556 -4.48 -10.81 -4.30
C ARG A 556 -4.28 -12.33 -4.40
N PRO A 557 -4.65 -12.99 -5.51
CA PRO A 557 -4.30 -14.39 -5.74
C PRO A 557 -2.78 -14.58 -5.83
N ILE A 558 -2.24 -15.68 -5.33
CA ILE A 558 -0.83 -16.04 -5.54
C ILE A 558 -0.65 -16.42 -7.02
N GLY A 559 0.38 -15.89 -7.68
CA GLY A 559 0.55 -15.93 -9.13
C GLY A 559 -0.13 -14.78 -9.89
N ASP A 560 -0.93 -13.93 -9.23
CA ASP A 560 -1.42 -12.70 -9.84
C ASP A 560 -0.40 -11.57 -9.68
N TRP A 561 0.33 -11.32 -10.76
CA TRP A 561 1.30 -10.24 -10.90
C TRP A 561 0.73 -9.01 -11.63
N GLU A 562 -0.59 -8.94 -11.80
CA GLU A 562 -1.24 -7.80 -12.42
C GLU A 562 -1.33 -6.61 -11.44
N LEU A 563 -1.02 -5.43 -11.95
CA LEU A 563 -1.15 -4.19 -11.21
C LEU A 563 -2.64 -3.77 -11.17
N PHE A 564 -3.39 -4.42 -10.29
CA PHE A 564 -4.78 -4.10 -9.91
C PHE A 564 -4.89 -3.96 -8.39
N ASN A 565 -5.89 -3.20 -7.92
CA ASN A 565 -6.13 -3.05 -6.49
C ASN A 565 -7.01 -4.19 -5.92
N TYR A 566 -6.34 -5.23 -5.41
CA TYR A 566 -6.97 -6.35 -4.70
C TYR A 566 -7.16 -6.12 -3.19
N THR A 567 -6.88 -4.92 -2.69
CA THR A 567 -6.86 -4.65 -1.24
C THR A 567 -8.17 -4.05 -0.74
N THR A 568 -8.61 -4.58 0.40
CA THR A 568 -9.66 -4.03 1.26
C THR A 568 -9.05 -3.77 2.64
N GLY A 569 -9.84 -3.73 3.70
CA GLY A 569 -9.32 -3.75 5.06
C GLY A 569 -10.40 -3.96 6.09
N ALA A 570 -10.01 -3.90 7.35
CA ALA A 570 -10.93 -3.89 8.47
C ALA A 570 -10.38 -3.07 9.63
N MET A 571 -11.26 -2.79 10.57
CA MET A 571 -11.02 -1.89 11.68
C MET A 571 -10.58 -2.67 12.92
N ALA A 572 -9.43 -2.32 13.47
CA ALA A 572 -8.97 -2.76 14.78
C ALA A 572 -9.08 -1.59 15.77
N TRP A 573 -9.70 -1.84 16.92
CA TRP A 573 -9.84 -0.87 18.00
C TRP A 573 -9.03 -1.33 19.21
N VAL A 574 -7.72 -1.09 19.13
CA VAL A 574 -6.75 -1.57 20.11
C VAL A 574 -6.79 -0.66 21.34
N PRO A 575 -7.05 -1.18 22.55
CA PRO A 575 -7.00 -0.37 23.77
C PRO A 575 -5.65 0.32 23.95
N TYR A 576 -5.65 1.59 24.34
CA TYR A 576 -4.45 2.26 24.82
C TYR A 576 -4.12 1.68 26.20
N PRO A 577 -2.88 1.24 26.47
CA PRO A 577 -2.50 0.76 27.79
C PRO A 577 -2.50 1.88 28.83
N ASP A 578 -3.03 1.58 30.01
CA ASP A 578 -2.57 2.23 31.24
C ASP A 578 -1.11 1.77 31.44
N LEU A 579 -0.15 2.67 31.23
CA LEU A 579 1.27 2.30 31.07
C LEU A 579 1.87 1.70 32.35
N ASP A 580 1.31 2.05 33.52
CA ASP A 580 1.78 1.64 34.83
C ASP A 580 1.10 0.33 35.30
N LYS A 581 -0.14 0.08 34.85
CA LYS A 581 -0.99 -1.04 35.33
C LYS A 581 -1.18 -2.17 34.34
N THR A 582 -1.09 -1.91 33.04
CA THR A 582 -1.37 -2.93 32.01
C THR A 582 -0.09 -3.68 31.69
N SER A 583 0.00 -4.96 32.06
CA SER A 583 1.18 -5.76 31.75
C SER A 583 1.41 -5.89 30.23
N ILE A 584 2.65 -6.14 29.81
CA ILE A 584 2.97 -6.38 28.38
C ILE A 584 2.18 -7.59 27.83
N GLU A 585 1.96 -8.60 28.67
CA GLU A 585 1.15 -9.78 28.32
C GLU A 585 -0.32 -9.42 28.06
N GLU A 586 -0.91 -8.55 28.87
CA GLU A 586 -2.27 -8.04 28.65
C GLU A 586 -2.37 -7.16 27.39
N GLN A 587 -1.35 -6.35 27.09
CA GLN A 587 -1.28 -5.56 25.85
C GLN A 587 -1.32 -6.47 24.61
N LEU A 588 -0.49 -7.52 24.58
CA LEU A 588 -0.46 -8.52 23.52
C LEU A 588 -1.77 -9.34 23.44
N LEU A 589 -2.34 -9.69 24.60
CA LEU A 589 -3.63 -10.37 24.74
C LEU A 589 -4.78 -9.55 24.16
N HIS A 590 -4.83 -8.23 24.41
CA HIS A 590 -5.84 -7.33 23.86
C HIS A 590 -5.74 -7.23 22.32
N VAL A 591 -4.54 -7.05 21.77
CA VAL A 591 -4.34 -7.01 20.31
C VAL A 591 -4.75 -8.34 19.66
N ASN A 592 -4.26 -9.47 20.16
CA ASN A 592 -4.57 -10.77 19.56
C ASN A 592 -6.07 -11.12 19.68
N LYS A 593 -6.80 -10.64 20.72
CA LYS A 593 -8.28 -10.71 20.81
C LYS A 593 -8.97 -9.90 19.70
N GLU A 594 -8.58 -8.65 19.46
CA GLU A 594 -9.16 -7.80 18.41
C GLU A 594 -8.84 -8.34 17.00
N MET A 595 -7.59 -8.72 16.76
CA MET A 595 -7.16 -9.34 15.49
C MET A 595 -7.89 -10.68 15.25
N LYS A 596 -8.22 -11.44 16.30
CA LYS A 596 -9.09 -12.64 16.21
C LYS A 596 -10.55 -12.29 15.88
N ARG A 597 -11.12 -11.19 16.40
CA ARG A 597 -12.49 -10.76 16.03
C ARG A 597 -12.56 -10.41 14.54
N MET A 598 -11.58 -9.66 14.05
CA MET A 598 -11.43 -9.32 12.63
C MET A 598 -11.29 -10.58 11.76
N LYS A 599 -10.35 -11.49 12.09
CA LYS A 599 -10.09 -12.74 11.36
C LYS A 599 -11.28 -13.72 11.37
N ARG A 600 -12.23 -13.61 12.31
CA ARG A 600 -13.46 -14.44 12.39
C ARG A 600 -14.63 -13.91 11.55
N SER A 601 -14.43 -12.85 10.76
CA SER A 601 -15.49 -12.14 10.05
C SER A 601 -15.34 -12.17 8.52
N TYR A 602 -16.44 -12.39 7.79
CA TYR A 602 -16.50 -12.22 6.32
C TYR A 602 -16.57 -10.74 5.90
N LEU A 603 -16.67 -9.80 6.84
CA LEU A 603 -16.87 -8.38 6.57
C LEU A 603 -15.85 -7.73 5.62
N PRO A 604 -14.53 -8.04 5.66
CA PRO A 604 -13.58 -7.53 4.66
C PRO A 604 -13.93 -8.00 3.24
N SER A 605 -14.29 -9.28 3.08
CA SER A 605 -14.68 -9.85 1.79
C SER A 605 -16.00 -9.26 1.26
N ILE A 606 -16.95 -8.97 2.17
CA ILE A 606 -18.21 -8.27 1.84
C ILE A 606 -17.91 -6.84 1.36
N TRP A 607 -17.10 -6.08 2.09
CA TRP A 607 -16.71 -4.72 1.69
C TRP A 607 -15.96 -4.70 0.36
N TYR A 608 -15.01 -5.61 0.14
CA TYR A 608 -14.33 -5.74 -1.15
C TYR A 608 -15.34 -5.98 -2.28
N ASN A 609 -16.21 -7.00 -2.14
CA ASN A 609 -17.17 -7.36 -3.19
C ASN A 609 -18.14 -6.20 -3.49
N LEU A 610 -18.56 -5.46 -2.44
CA LEU A 610 -19.41 -4.27 -2.55
C LEU A 610 -18.68 -3.16 -3.34
N PHE A 611 -17.53 -2.69 -2.87
CA PHE A 611 -16.81 -1.59 -3.52
C PHE A 611 -16.34 -1.96 -4.95
N TYR A 612 -15.85 -3.19 -5.16
CA TYR A 612 -15.44 -3.70 -6.47
C TYR A 612 -16.57 -3.70 -7.51
N THR A 613 -17.82 -3.84 -7.06
CA THR A 613 -19.02 -3.89 -7.91
C THR A 613 -19.66 -2.51 -8.06
N TYR A 614 -20.01 -1.87 -6.94
CA TYR A 614 -20.83 -0.66 -6.91
C TYR A 614 -20.04 0.60 -7.29
N CYS A 615 -18.79 0.74 -6.87
CA CYS A 615 -17.99 1.95 -7.15
C CYS A 615 -17.48 2.04 -8.61
N LYS A 616 -17.85 1.09 -9.47
CA LYS A 616 -17.76 1.23 -10.94
C LYS A 616 -18.72 2.28 -11.49
N ALA A 617 -19.80 2.60 -10.78
CA ALA A 617 -20.82 3.55 -11.21
C ALA A 617 -20.78 4.79 -10.30
N ARG A 618 -20.43 5.97 -10.83
CA ARG A 618 -20.28 7.20 -10.02
C ARG A 618 -21.59 7.66 -9.37
N VAL A 619 -22.74 7.19 -9.88
CA VAL A 619 -24.07 7.37 -9.26
C VAL A 619 -24.21 6.67 -7.90
N LEU A 620 -23.41 5.64 -7.63
CA LEU A 620 -23.46 4.87 -6.39
C LEU A 620 -22.42 5.37 -5.36
N PHE A 621 -21.66 6.41 -5.68
CA PHE A 621 -20.72 7.05 -4.75
C PHE A 621 -21.46 8.06 -3.86
N LEU A 622 -21.94 7.58 -2.71
CA LEU A 622 -22.77 8.30 -1.74
C LEU A 622 -22.32 9.74 -1.41
N PRO A 623 -21.01 10.09 -1.30
CA PRO A 623 -20.58 11.47 -1.01
C PRO A 623 -20.94 12.52 -2.06
N ASN A 624 -21.39 12.12 -3.25
CA ASN A 624 -21.94 13.02 -4.28
C ASN A 624 -23.31 13.60 -3.90
N TYR A 625 -23.97 13.08 -2.86
CA TYR A 625 -25.32 13.46 -2.45
C TYR A 625 -25.34 14.19 -1.09
N PRO A 626 -26.28 15.15 -0.89
CA PRO A 626 -26.48 15.81 0.40
C PRO A 626 -26.74 14.85 1.57
N GLY A 627 -26.26 15.21 2.76
CA GLY A 627 -26.35 14.41 4.00
C GLY A 627 -25.38 13.23 4.03
N TRP A 628 -25.34 12.45 2.95
CA TRP A 628 -24.45 11.30 2.79
C TRP A 628 -22.97 11.67 2.82
N ARG A 629 -22.59 12.85 2.28
CA ARG A 629 -21.22 13.38 2.40
C ARG A 629 -20.76 13.45 3.86
N GLN A 630 -21.57 14.06 4.73
CA GLN A 630 -21.23 14.25 6.15
C GLN A 630 -21.10 12.92 6.88
N LEU A 631 -22.02 11.97 6.63
CA LEU A 631 -21.99 10.64 7.24
C LEU A 631 -20.74 9.85 6.81
N PHE A 632 -20.40 9.88 5.51
CA PHE A 632 -19.23 9.20 4.95
C PHE A 632 -17.93 9.77 5.53
N PHE A 633 -17.64 11.06 5.32
CA PHE A 633 -16.38 11.66 5.77
C PHE A 633 -16.23 11.70 7.30
N ARG A 634 -17.32 11.61 8.07
CA ARG A 634 -17.23 11.34 9.51
C ARG A 634 -16.52 10.02 9.78
N ALA A 635 -17.02 8.91 9.23
CA ALA A 635 -16.46 7.58 9.49
C ALA A 635 -14.94 7.54 9.22
N PHE A 636 -14.51 8.14 8.11
CA PHE A 636 -13.09 8.25 7.75
C PHE A 636 -12.25 9.11 8.73
N SER A 637 -12.84 10.05 9.46
CA SER A 637 -12.12 10.91 10.42
C SER A 637 -11.89 10.26 11.78
N GLU A 638 -12.58 9.15 12.08
CA GLU A 638 -12.49 8.46 13.38
C GLU A 638 -11.29 7.48 13.48
N TYR A 639 -10.47 7.32 12.43
CA TYR A 639 -9.37 6.33 12.39
C TYR A 639 -8.10 6.75 11.65
N HIS A 640 -7.03 5.97 11.81
CA HIS A 640 -5.76 6.07 11.10
C HIS A 640 -5.51 4.83 10.25
N VAL A 641 -4.72 4.92 9.19
CA VAL A 641 -4.40 3.76 8.34
C VAL A 641 -3.05 3.21 8.76
N ALA A 642 -3.00 1.95 9.17
CA ALA A 642 -1.78 1.27 9.61
C ALA A 642 -1.56 -0.01 8.80
N THR A 643 -0.50 -0.04 7.99
CA THR A 643 -0.07 -1.23 7.26
C THR A 643 1.18 -1.85 7.88
N ASN A 644 1.33 -3.17 7.74
CA ASN A 644 2.54 -3.90 8.10
C ASN A 644 2.96 -4.74 6.89
N VAL A 645 4.05 -4.36 6.24
CA VAL A 645 4.49 -4.96 4.97
C VAL A 645 5.75 -5.80 5.19
N PRO A 646 5.77 -7.08 4.75
CA PRO A 646 7.02 -7.83 4.66
C PRO A 646 7.82 -7.34 3.45
N GLY A 647 8.92 -6.64 3.70
CA GLY A 647 9.92 -6.30 2.69
C GLY A 647 11.00 -7.39 2.51
N PRO A 648 11.99 -7.14 1.64
CA PRO A 648 13.16 -8.00 1.43
C PRO A 648 13.96 -8.30 2.71
N THR A 649 14.49 -9.53 2.80
CA THR A 649 15.39 -9.98 3.88
C THR A 649 16.84 -9.55 3.65
N GLU A 650 17.23 -9.40 2.38
CA GLU A 650 18.51 -8.88 1.90
C GLU A 650 18.31 -7.40 1.48
N PRO A 651 19.33 -6.52 1.57
CA PRO A 651 19.29 -5.20 0.96
C PRO A 651 19.03 -5.27 -0.55
N VAL A 652 18.38 -4.25 -1.12
CA VAL A 652 18.19 -4.12 -2.57
C VAL A 652 19.17 -3.10 -3.16
N SER A 653 19.72 -3.43 -4.33
CA SER A 653 20.69 -2.59 -5.03
C SER A 653 20.13 -2.01 -6.33
N PHE A 654 20.34 -0.71 -6.51
CA PHE A 654 20.10 0.03 -7.74
C PHE A 654 21.44 0.17 -8.47
N GLY A 655 21.70 -0.70 -9.46
CA GLY A 655 23.02 -0.81 -10.07
C GLY A 655 24.09 -1.15 -9.01
N LYS A 656 25.07 -0.25 -8.83
CA LYS A 656 26.13 -0.34 -7.80
C LYS A 656 25.73 0.21 -6.41
N HIS A 657 24.51 0.73 -6.25
CA HIS A 657 24.06 1.46 -5.06
C HIS A 657 23.14 0.62 -4.19
N GLU A 658 23.65 0.10 -3.07
CA GLU A 658 22.84 -0.62 -2.08
C GLU A 658 22.02 0.33 -1.20
N ALA A 659 20.71 0.10 -1.12
CA ALA A 659 19.83 0.83 -0.21
C ALA A 659 19.95 0.25 1.21
N TYR A 660 20.56 1.00 2.14
CA TYR A 660 20.75 0.53 3.51
C TYR A 660 19.46 0.63 4.35
N SER A 661 18.55 1.54 3.98
CA SER A 661 17.22 1.66 4.60
C SER A 661 16.12 1.79 3.55
N TYR A 662 14.92 1.32 3.91
CA TYR A 662 13.71 1.37 3.09
C TYR A 662 12.46 1.53 3.96
N HIS A 663 11.66 2.56 3.68
CA HIS A 663 10.41 2.84 4.39
C HIS A 663 9.24 3.00 3.41
N VAL A 664 8.03 2.68 3.87
CA VAL A 664 6.79 2.75 3.05
C VAL A 664 5.66 3.43 3.82
N LEU A 665 4.69 3.99 3.09
CA LEU A 665 3.44 4.50 3.63
C LEU A 665 2.23 4.04 2.81
N PRO A 666 1.13 3.65 3.48
CA PRO A 666 -0.17 3.50 2.84
C PRO A 666 -0.80 4.89 2.60
N PRO A 667 -1.92 4.99 1.88
CA PRO A 667 -2.75 6.19 1.89
C PRO A 667 -3.18 6.52 3.32
N SER A 668 -3.18 7.81 3.67
CA SER A 668 -3.93 8.25 4.85
C SER A 668 -5.44 8.03 4.60
N SER A 669 -6.25 8.05 5.65
CA SER A 669 -7.70 8.15 5.45
C SER A 669 -8.04 9.50 4.82
N PRO A 670 -9.08 9.64 3.97
CA PRO A 670 -9.56 10.95 3.51
C PRO A 670 -10.06 11.86 4.65
N GLY A 671 -10.40 11.30 5.81
CA GLY A 671 -10.79 12.08 6.99
C GLY A 671 -9.67 13.00 7.46
N LYS A 672 -10.03 14.18 7.97
CA LYS A 672 -9.05 15.15 8.49
C LYS A 672 -8.43 14.67 9.80
N ALA A 673 -7.22 15.16 10.10
CA ALA A 673 -6.47 14.79 11.29
C ALA A 673 -6.18 13.28 11.38
N THR A 674 -5.82 12.66 10.26
CA THR A 674 -5.53 11.23 10.17
C THR A 674 -4.10 10.94 9.72
N MET A 675 -3.52 9.91 10.34
CA MET A 675 -2.18 9.44 10.03
C MET A 675 -2.22 8.34 8.97
N ALA A 676 -1.25 8.39 8.06
CA ALA A 676 -0.74 7.23 7.33
C ALA A 676 0.42 6.66 8.15
N ILE A 677 0.38 5.37 8.43
CA ILE A 677 1.36 4.67 9.25
C ILE A 677 1.79 3.41 8.51
N GLY A 678 3.09 3.31 8.22
CA GLY A 678 3.69 2.14 7.59
C GLY A 678 4.70 1.49 8.52
N MET A 679 4.49 0.21 8.83
CA MET A 679 5.49 -0.65 9.44
C MET A 679 6.06 -1.56 8.36
N ILE A 680 7.38 -1.76 8.35
CA ILE A 680 8.03 -2.62 7.36
C ILE A 680 9.21 -3.38 7.97
N SER A 681 9.37 -4.65 7.58
CA SER A 681 10.60 -5.40 7.80
C SER A 681 11.50 -5.32 6.56
N TYR A 682 12.72 -4.81 6.70
CA TYR A 682 13.70 -4.67 5.60
C TYR A 682 15.10 -4.98 6.13
N ALA A 683 15.91 -5.73 5.38
CA ALA A 683 17.31 -6.06 5.74
C ALA A 683 17.48 -6.56 7.19
N SER A 684 16.54 -7.42 7.66
CA SER A 684 16.44 -7.92 9.04
C SER A 684 16.15 -6.88 10.15
N LEU A 685 15.88 -5.63 9.80
CA LEU A 685 15.37 -4.58 10.67
C LEU A 685 13.85 -4.39 10.51
N PHE A 686 13.22 -3.74 11.47
CA PHE A 686 11.80 -3.42 11.54
C PHE A 686 11.61 -1.95 11.94
N SER A 687 11.01 -1.15 11.06
CA SER A 687 10.90 0.30 11.23
C SER A 687 9.47 0.82 11.07
N LEU A 688 9.22 2.01 11.61
CA LEU A 688 7.98 2.76 11.48
C LEU A 688 8.20 3.97 10.57
N ALA A 689 7.21 4.29 9.74
CA ALA A 689 7.09 5.57 9.06
C ALA A 689 5.72 6.17 9.30
N VAL A 690 5.68 7.50 9.47
CA VAL A 690 4.47 8.25 9.84
C VAL A 690 4.32 9.47 8.95
N SER A 691 3.12 9.69 8.41
CA SER A 691 2.73 10.97 7.82
C SER A 691 1.39 11.46 8.37
N CYS A 692 1.33 12.73 8.74
CA CYS A 692 0.12 13.42 9.20
C CYS A 692 -0.09 14.74 8.43
N ASP A 693 -1.21 15.41 8.68
CA ASP A 693 -1.50 16.74 8.11
C ASP A 693 -0.56 17.79 8.75
N ASN A 694 0.01 18.71 7.97
CA ASN A 694 0.89 19.77 8.45
C ASN A 694 0.07 20.93 9.05
N VAL A 695 -0.29 20.79 10.32
CA VAL A 695 -0.91 21.81 11.17
C VAL A 695 -0.05 22.06 12.41
N PRO A 696 -0.08 23.27 13.02
CA PRO A 696 0.83 23.63 14.13
C PRO A 696 0.83 22.62 15.30
N GLU A 697 -0.35 22.13 15.68
CA GLU A 697 -0.54 21.16 16.75
C GLU A 697 0.03 19.76 16.43
N PHE A 698 0.35 19.46 15.17
CA PHE A 698 0.96 18.20 14.73
C PHE A 698 2.42 18.34 14.31
N LYS A 699 3.04 19.53 14.44
CA LYS A 699 4.43 19.79 14.01
C LYS A 699 5.43 18.74 14.52
N GLN A 700 5.25 18.25 15.75
CA GLN A 700 6.07 17.21 16.38
C GLN A 700 5.43 15.81 16.40
N LEU A 701 4.15 15.65 16.03
CA LEU A 701 3.42 14.37 16.11
C LEU A 701 4.16 13.19 15.41
N PRO A 702 4.64 13.30 14.16
CA PRO A 702 5.24 12.16 13.48
C PRO A 702 6.62 11.80 14.05
N LEU A 703 7.40 12.78 14.50
CA LEU A 703 8.67 12.59 15.22
C LEU A 703 8.45 11.88 16.55
N LEU A 704 7.61 12.46 17.42
CA LEU A 704 7.29 11.93 18.75
C LEU A 704 6.72 10.51 18.67
N LEU A 705 5.99 10.16 17.60
CA LEU A 705 5.49 8.79 17.38
C LEU A 705 6.60 7.81 16.97
N CYS A 706 7.62 8.25 16.23
CA CYS A 706 8.78 7.42 15.90
C CYS A 706 9.69 7.21 17.13
N GLU A 707 9.95 8.25 17.92
CA GLU A 707 10.64 8.15 19.21
C GLU A 707 9.90 7.22 20.18
N SER A 708 8.61 7.47 20.39
CA SER A 708 7.77 6.68 21.31
C SER A 708 7.62 5.22 20.88
N PHE A 709 7.86 4.91 19.60
CA PHE A 709 7.93 3.55 19.08
C PHE A 709 9.23 2.86 19.45
N GLN A 710 10.38 3.55 19.38
CA GLN A 710 11.66 3.03 19.90
C GLN A 710 11.61 2.83 21.43
N GLU A 711 11.08 3.80 22.18
CA GLU A 711 10.88 3.67 23.64
C GLU A 711 9.97 2.49 23.99
N SER A 712 8.87 2.32 23.25
CA SER A 712 7.94 1.19 23.44
C SER A 712 8.60 -0.16 23.10
N ALA A 713 9.44 -0.19 22.07
CA ALA A 713 10.21 -1.38 21.70
C ALA A 713 11.24 -1.73 22.78
N ALA A 714 12.08 -0.77 23.20
CA ALA A 714 13.08 -0.99 24.25
C ALA A 714 12.44 -1.53 25.54
N ALA A 715 11.33 -0.94 26.00
CA ALA A 715 10.60 -1.40 27.18
C ALA A 715 10.02 -2.83 27.02
N MET A 716 9.47 -3.17 25.85
CA MET A 716 8.92 -4.51 25.60
C MET A 716 10.01 -5.57 25.39
N ILE A 717 11.15 -5.21 24.79
CA ILE A 717 12.33 -6.07 24.65
C ILE A 717 12.95 -6.36 26.02
N GLN A 718 13.05 -5.35 26.90
CA GLN A 718 13.58 -5.52 28.24
C GLN A 718 12.70 -6.46 29.09
N ALA A 719 11.39 -6.22 29.11
CA ALA A 719 10.44 -7.12 29.79
C ALA A 719 10.45 -8.56 29.21
N ALA A 720 10.74 -8.72 27.91
CA ALA A 720 10.90 -10.02 27.27
C ALA A 720 12.19 -10.74 27.69
N LYS A 721 13.32 -10.02 27.86
CA LYS A 721 14.58 -10.55 28.41
C LYS A 721 14.41 -11.01 29.85
N GLU A 722 13.83 -10.15 30.69
CA GLU A 722 13.57 -10.42 32.11
C GLU A 722 12.71 -11.68 32.29
N LYS A 723 11.58 -11.78 31.57
CA LYS A 723 10.70 -12.95 31.61
C LYS A 723 11.35 -14.24 31.11
N LEU A 724 12.40 -14.15 30.28
CA LEU A 724 13.17 -15.30 29.80
C LEU A 724 14.46 -15.57 30.61
N GLY A 725 14.74 -14.79 31.67
CA GLY A 725 15.97 -14.92 32.46
C GLY A 725 17.25 -14.57 31.68
N ARG A 726 17.16 -13.68 30.70
CA ARG A 726 18.25 -13.26 29.79
C ARG A 726 18.68 -11.80 30.03
N VAL A 727 18.89 -11.46 31.30
CA VAL A 727 19.36 -10.14 31.75
C VAL A 727 20.86 -10.03 31.53
#